data_AF-A0A7W9SMZ3-F1
#
_entry.id   AF-A0A7W9SMZ3-F1
#
_cell.length_a   1.000
_cell.length_b   1.000
_cell.length_c   1.000
_cell.angle_alpha   90.00
_cell.angle_beta   90.00
_cell.angle_gamma   90.00
#
_symmetry.space_group_name_H-M   'P 1'
#
loop_
_entity.id
_entity.type
_entity.pdbx_description
1 polymer ?
#
loop_
_entity_poly.entity_id
_entity_poly.type
_entity_poly.pdbx_seq_one_letter_code
_entity_poly.pdbx_strand_id
1 'polypeptide(L)'
;MNRKNHIVLAALPLAALVGLGAAARPQQKTTKATQSTAGFERDVAPLVAKYCVPCHKAPNGTAGVSLNLEKTFQAALKNRAVWDKVGPAVLENRMPPADMPQPTAAERERIGHTLESLFSQVDCQLNDPGRVTMRRLNRAEYNNTIRDLLGVTLRPADEFPNDDVGYGFDNIGDVLSISPLLMEKYLSAAEKVAEEAVVPPGAGAKPIRVTARQLAGLGGGGGGSSEGFELGRTGDTATASFDFPVAGTYTLRIEAYEQHAEPRATLMGVALDGKQVQVIEVPATVQKPQLSAFTLTIDQPGKHKISATFLNNNDRDPQDLPFRRKQQDRNLYINYIELQPPASVKRGLSFALPTNDTDAAWDAAAHAVLDPLAKRAFRRPPTLQEKNKLVALTHLAREAKKRDEFPEGIQLAVRAILSSPSFLFRPEPDAKPDDPTARRLLNDYELATRLSYFLWSSMPDDELLRVADSGKLKDPAVLVAQARRMMRDPKAAALAENFAGQWLQLRKLAAAQPGDPAFSPALRNAMETETLRFFTGVVQEDRSVLEFLDADYSYVNAPLAKFYGLPEITGEGFQRVKLPAGQRGGILSMASVLTLTSNPSRTSPVKRGKWVLDNLLGTPPPPPPPNVPLLEAQKGAITAETLRKRLEIHRTNPACANCHTQMDAIGLALENYDLVGRWRTDDGGKPIDTAGVLPDGSKFSGPSELKKVLLKKKTQFTHTLTDRLLTYALGRGVERTDKCNLDSMTKSVENKGYKFSAIVEAVVTSVPFRERRGDESGKKSAGH
;
A
#
# COMPACT_ATOMS: atom_id res chain seq x y z
N MET A 1 -49.05 -17.39 -56.48
CA MET A 1 -50.12 -17.46 -55.46
C MET A 1 -49.68 -16.63 -54.26
N ASN A 2 -50.43 -15.72 -53.64
CA ASN A 2 -51.79 -15.25 -53.91
C ASN A 2 -51.94 -13.79 -53.40
N ARG A 3 -52.45 -12.87 -54.25
CA ARG A 3 -53.36 -11.70 -53.97
C ARG A 3 -53.39 -11.14 -52.51
N LYS A 4 -53.21 -9.84 -52.20
CA LYS A 4 -53.84 -8.56 -52.67
C LYS A 4 -53.20 -7.38 -51.85
N ASN A 5 -53.32 -6.06 -52.09
CA ASN A 5 -53.62 -5.21 -53.27
C ASN A 5 -53.38 -3.70 -52.95
N HIS A 6 -52.69 -2.93 -53.83
CA HIS A 6 -52.71 -1.44 -53.98
C HIS A 6 -52.17 -0.57 -52.79
N ILE A 7 -51.71 0.69 -52.94
CA ILE A 7 -51.86 1.77 -53.94
C ILE A 7 -50.47 2.47 -54.12
N VAL A 8 -49.77 2.40 -55.26
CA VAL A 8 -49.75 3.33 -56.42
C VAL A 8 -49.68 4.84 -56.10
N LEU A 9 -48.50 5.47 -56.24
CA LEU A 9 -48.24 6.50 -57.26
C LEU A 9 -46.74 6.82 -57.37
N ALA A 10 -46.28 7.25 -58.54
CA ALA A 10 -44.89 7.61 -58.81
C ALA A 10 -44.80 8.92 -59.60
N ALA A 11 -43.84 9.79 -59.27
CA ALA A 11 -43.26 10.79 -60.19
C ALA A 11 -41.99 11.44 -59.62
N LEU A 12 -40.93 11.45 -60.42
CA LEU A 12 -39.77 12.37 -60.40
C LEU A 12 -40.04 13.48 -61.45
N PRO A 13 -39.20 14.53 -61.61
CA PRO A 13 -38.37 15.29 -60.66
C PRO A 13 -38.53 16.83 -60.85
N LEU A 14 -37.51 17.61 -60.44
CA LEU A 14 -37.02 18.88 -61.00
C LEU A 14 -37.30 20.21 -60.24
N ALA A 15 -36.18 20.80 -59.78
CA ALA A 15 -35.84 22.23 -59.60
C ALA A 15 -36.85 23.25 -59.03
N ALA A 16 -36.48 23.86 -57.90
CA ALA A 16 -36.80 25.26 -57.59
C ALA A 16 -35.69 25.92 -56.75
N LEU A 17 -35.26 27.12 -57.13
CA LEU A 17 -34.42 27.99 -56.30
C LEU A 17 -35.25 28.62 -55.17
N VAL A 18 -34.65 28.79 -53.99
CA VAL A 18 -34.98 29.92 -53.08
C VAL A 18 -33.67 30.53 -52.58
N GLY A 19 -33.58 31.86 -52.64
CA GLY A 19 -32.34 32.62 -52.44
C GLY A 19 -31.94 32.92 -51.00
N LEU A 20 -30.78 33.57 -50.87
CA LEU A 20 -30.09 33.86 -49.61
C LEU A 20 -30.88 34.81 -48.70
N GLY A 21 -30.99 34.44 -47.42
CA GLY A 21 -31.31 35.34 -46.31
C GLY A 21 -30.24 35.24 -45.23
N ALA A 22 -29.18 36.05 -45.32
CA ALA A 22 -28.04 36.00 -44.40
C ALA A 22 -28.37 36.65 -43.04
N ALA A 23 -29.07 35.92 -42.17
CA ALA A 23 -29.25 36.30 -40.77
C ALA A 23 -28.01 35.94 -39.93
N ALA A 24 -27.05 36.86 -39.84
CA ALA A 24 -25.87 36.69 -38.99
C ALA A 24 -26.28 36.60 -37.51
N ARG A 25 -26.16 35.41 -36.91
CA ARG A 25 -26.28 35.25 -35.45
C ARG A 25 -25.10 35.97 -34.76
N PRO A 26 -25.34 36.79 -33.73
CA PRO A 26 -24.28 37.54 -33.07
C PRO A 26 -23.29 36.60 -32.36
N GLN A 27 -21.99 36.84 -32.56
CA GLN A 27 -20.91 36.09 -31.91
C GLN A 27 -20.80 36.44 -30.41
N GLN A 28 -21.65 35.85 -29.57
CA GLN A 28 -21.43 35.82 -28.11
C GLN A 28 -20.40 34.75 -27.72
N LYS A 29 -19.11 34.98 -28.05
CA LYS A 29 -18.00 34.11 -27.59
C LYS A 29 -16.73 34.81 -27.09
N THR A 30 -16.66 36.14 -27.11
CA THR A 30 -15.43 36.88 -26.72
C THR A 30 -15.50 37.60 -25.37
N THR A 31 -16.69 37.87 -24.80
CA THR A 31 -16.83 38.69 -23.59
C THR A 31 -16.49 38.00 -22.27
N LYS A 32 -16.55 36.66 -22.21
CA LYS A 32 -16.34 35.91 -20.94
C LYS A 32 -14.85 35.70 -20.58
N ALA A 33 -13.95 35.75 -21.56
CA ALA A 33 -12.51 35.58 -21.33
C ALA A 33 -11.87 36.86 -20.75
N THR A 34 -12.26 38.03 -21.25
CA THR A 34 -11.68 39.33 -20.85
C THR A 34 -12.02 39.72 -19.41
N GLN A 35 -13.09 39.15 -18.83
CA GLN A 35 -13.45 39.37 -17.43
C GLN A 35 -12.65 38.53 -16.43
N SER A 36 -11.92 37.49 -16.84
CA SER A 36 -11.17 36.65 -15.91
C SER A 36 -9.84 37.29 -15.49
N THR A 37 -8.96 37.61 -16.44
CA THR A 37 -7.58 38.02 -16.11
C THR A 37 -7.51 39.27 -15.23
N ALA A 38 -8.41 40.24 -15.48
CA ALA A 38 -8.48 41.54 -14.79
C ALA A 38 -8.59 41.46 -13.26
N GLY A 39 -8.96 40.29 -12.70
CA GLY A 39 -8.89 40.06 -11.25
C GLY A 39 -7.47 40.21 -10.69
N PHE A 40 -6.43 39.84 -11.44
CA PHE A 40 -5.05 39.99 -10.97
C PHE A 40 -4.66 41.46 -10.86
N GLU A 41 -4.87 42.24 -11.93
CA GLU A 41 -4.51 43.65 -12.00
C GLU A 41 -5.34 44.51 -11.02
N ARG A 42 -6.58 44.11 -10.72
CA ARG A 42 -7.46 44.79 -9.77
C ARG A 42 -7.22 44.40 -8.31
N ASP A 43 -7.15 43.10 -8.03
CA ASP A 43 -7.28 42.57 -6.66
C ASP A 43 -5.97 42.03 -6.07
N VAL A 44 -4.97 41.71 -6.91
CA VAL A 44 -3.68 41.13 -6.46
C VAL A 44 -2.56 42.15 -6.58
N ALA A 45 -2.32 42.69 -7.78
CA ALA A 45 -1.17 43.54 -8.07
C ALA A 45 -1.04 44.78 -7.15
N PRO A 46 -2.12 45.51 -6.79
CA PRO A 46 -2.02 46.66 -5.88
C PRO A 46 -1.63 46.26 -4.45
N LEU A 47 -2.12 45.11 -3.98
CA LEU A 47 -1.84 44.61 -2.63
C LEU A 47 -0.42 44.03 -2.54
N VAL A 48 0.04 43.30 -3.56
CA VAL A 48 1.44 42.84 -3.66
C VAL A 48 2.41 44.03 -3.72
N ALA A 49 2.06 45.09 -4.46
CA ALA A 49 2.85 46.33 -4.50
C ALA A 49 2.94 47.03 -3.12
N LYS A 50 1.86 47.03 -2.35
CA LYS A 50 1.78 47.62 -1.00
C LYS A 50 2.53 46.80 0.06
N TYR A 51 2.39 45.47 0.03
CA TYR A 51 2.79 44.60 1.14
C TYR A 51 4.04 43.73 0.89
N CYS A 52 4.38 43.45 -0.36
CA CYS A 52 5.44 42.48 -0.69
C CYS A 52 6.63 43.12 -1.43
N VAL A 53 6.36 44.03 -2.37
CA VAL A 53 7.40 44.70 -3.18
C VAL A 53 8.46 45.46 -2.35
N PRO A 54 8.20 46.06 -1.17
CA PRO A 54 9.25 46.68 -0.37
C PRO A 54 10.45 45.76 -0.05
N CYS A 55 10.24 44.45 0.07
CA CYS A 55 11.30 43.45 0.28
C CYS A 55 11.59 42.62 -0.98
N HIS A 56 10.58 42.32 -1.79
CA HIS A 56 10.68 41.49 -3.00
C HIS A 56 10.82 42.33 -4.29
N LYS A 57 11.78 43.26 -4.30
CA LYS A 57 12.08 44.12 -5.45
C LYS A 57 13.32 43.64 -6.20
N ALA A 58 13.19 43.46 -7.51
CA ALA A 58 14.29 43.16 -8.42
C ALA A 58 15.38 44.28 -8.40
N PRO A 59 16.66 43.93 -8.61
CA PRO A 59 17.17 42.58 -8.87
C PRO A 59 17.37 41.72 -7.60
N ASN A 60 17.46 42.36 -6.42
CA ASN A 60 17.97 41.72 -5.19
C ASN A 60 16.87 41.50 -4.14
N GLY A 61 15.71 40.99 -4.57
CA GLY A 61 14.60 40.72 -3.67
C GLY A 61 14.93 39.64 -2.63
N THR A 62 14.36 39.75 -1.42
CA THR A 62 14.63 38.81 -0.31
C THR A 62 14.39 37.36 -0.74
N ALA A 63 15.31 36.47 -0.34
CA ALA A 63 15.34 35.05 -0.73
C ALA A 63 15.36 34.79 -2.26
N GLY A 64 15.85 35.75 -3.06
CA GLY A 64 15.91 35.64 -4.52
C GLY A 64 14.56 35.81 -5.23
N VAL A 65 13.50 36.21 -4.49
CA VAL A 65 12.15 36.38 -5.03
C VAL A 65 11.91 37.85 -5.35
N SER A 66 11.57 38.13 -6.62
CA SER A 66 11.14 39.44 -7.11
C SER A 66 9.68 39.38 -7.56
N LEU A 67 8.87 40.37 -7.19
CA LEU A 67 7.42 40.43 -7.45
C LEU A 67 6.96 41.76 -8.08
N ASN A 68 7.89 42.66 -8.39
CA ASN A 68 7.61 43.99 -8.93
C ASN A 68 7.66 44.06 -10.47
N LEU A 69 7.99 42.95 -11.14
CA LEU A 69 8.10 42.86 -12.60
C LEU A 69 6.76 42.42 -13.21
N GLU A 70 6.01 41.58 -12.50
CA GLU A 70 4.79 40.92 -12.93
C GLU A 70 3.54 41.74 -12.58
N LYS A 71 3.36 42.88 -13.25
CA LYS A 71 2.19 43.76 -13.07
C LYS A 71 0.89 43.25 -13.69
N THR A 72 0.94 42.16 -14.46
CA THR A 72 -0.21 41.57 -15.15
C THR A 72 -0.27 40.05 -14.94
N PHE A 73 -1.46 39.47 -15.07
CA PHE A 73 -1.64 38.02 -14.92
C PHE A 73 -0.78 37.23 -15.92
N GLN A 74 -0.63 37.74 -17.15
CA GLN A 74 0.20 37.10 -18.18
C GLN A 74 1.70 37.15 -17.86
N ALA A 75 2.17 38.17 -17.13
CA ALA A 75 3.54 38.20 -16.63
C ALA A 75 3.71 37.23 -15.45
N ALA A 76 2.75 37.20 -14.51
CA ALA A 76 2.75 36.24 -13.39
C ALA A 76 2.69 34.78 -13.87
N LEU A 77 1.94 34.50 -14.94
CA LEU A 77 1.85 33.18 -15.58
C LEU A 77 3.16 32.77 -16.27
N LYS A 78 3.96 33.70 -16.78
CA LYS A 78 5.32 33.39 -17.28
C LYS A 78 6.28 33.05 -16.14
N ASN A 79 6.12 33.66 -14.97
CA ASN A 79 6.90 33.37 -13.76
C ASN A 79 6.13 32.46 -12.76
N ARG A 80 5.37 31.49 -13.29
CA ARG A 80 4.38 30.69 -12.53
C ARG A 80 4.95 30.05 -11.25
N ALA A 81 6.16 29.51 -11.33
CA ALA A 81 6.81 28.79 -10.22
C ALA A 81 7.12 29.66 -8.98
N VAL A 82 7.22 30.98 -9.14
CA VAL A 82 7.28 31.92 -8.01
C VAL A 82 5.87 32.18 -7.47
N TRP A 83 4.92 32.46 -8.35
CA TRP A 83 3.56 32.85 -7.98
C TRP A 83 2.71 31.74 -7.35
N ASP A 84 2.99 30.46 -7.68
CA ASP A 84 2.42 29.29 -6.98
C ASP A 84 2.72 29.30 -5.47
N LYS A 85 3.81 29.95 -5.03
CA LYS A 85 4.20 30.04 -3.62
C LYS A 85 3.58 31.25 -2.90
N VAL A 86 3.22 32.30 -3.64
CA VAL A 86 2.74 33.58 -3.08
C VAL A 86 1.37 33.42 -2.44
N GLY A 87 0.40 32.81 -3.15
CA GLY A 87 -0.96 32.62 -2.65
C GLY A 87 -1.02 31.89 -1.29
N PRO A 88 -0.45 30.66 -1.18
CA PRO A 88 -0.40 29.92 0.07
C PRO A 88 0.32 30.68 1.20
N ALA A 89 1.47 31.31 0.91
CA ALA A 89 2.22 32.06 1.93
C ALA A 89 1.43 33.25 2.51
N VAL A 90 0.55 33.87 1.71
CA VAL A 90 -0.34 34.96 2.17
C VAL A 90 -1.55 34.43 2.93
N LEU A 91 -2.18 33.34 2.49
CA LEU A 91 -3.33 32.73 3.17
C LEU A 91 -2.94 32.13 4.54
N GLU A 92 -1.76 31.53 4.63
CA GLU A 92 -1.25 30.87 5.85
C GLU A 92 -0.62 31.86 6.84
N ASN A 93 -0.74 33.17 6.61
CA ASN A 93 -0.11 34.24 7.41
C ASN A 93 1.43 34.14 7.52
N ARG A 94 2.10 33.44 6.59
CA ARG A 94 3.57 33.33 6.55
C ARG A 94 4.26 34.56 5.96
N MET A 95 3.57 35.29 5.07
CA MET A 95 4.03 36.54 4.47
C MET A 95 2.91 37.60 4.50
N PRO A 96 3.24 38.89 4.70
CA PRO A 96 4.54 39.43 5.10
C PRO A 96 4.97 39.01 6.52
N PRO A 97 6.26 39.07 6.86
CA PRO A 97 6.76 38.81 8.22
C PRO A 97 6.07 39.66 9.30
N ALA A 98 6.03 39.18 10.54
CA ALA A 98 5.20 39.78 11.61
C ALA A 98 5.58 41.22 12.01
N ASP A 99 6.82 41.63 11.73
CA ASP A 99 7.38 42.97 11.93
C ASP A 99 7.06 43.95 10.76
N MET A 100 6.51 43.44 9.65
CA MET A 100 6.15 44.23 8.47
C MET A 100 4.66 44.57 8.44
N PRO A 101 4.23 45.62 7.69
CA PRO A 101 2.82 45.94 7.50
C PRO A 101 2.01 44.74 6.99
N GLN A 102 0.92 44.43 7.69
CA GLN A 102 0.10 43.24 7.42
C GLN A 102 -1.12 43.61 6.53
N PRO A 103 -1.50 42.77 5.56
CA PRO A 103 -2.84 42.81 4.97
C PRO A 103 -3.88 42.36 5.98
N THR A 104 -5.07 42.96 5.92
CA THR A 104 -6.26 42.51 6.65
C THR A 104 -6.67 41.10 6.19
N ALA A 105 -7.46 40.38 7.01
CA ALA A 105 -7.94 39.04 6.64
C ALA A 105 -8.64 39.01 5.26
N ALA A 106 -9.51 39.99 5.00
CA ALA A 106 -10.19 40.14 3.71
C ALA A 106 -9.25 40.50 2.54
N GLU A 107 -8.14 41.22 2.78
CA GLU A 107 -7.10 41.43 1.76
C GLU A 107 -6.29 40.14 1.50
N ARG A 108 -6.01 39.32 2.54
CA ARG A 108 -5.31 38.03 2.40
C ARG A 108 -6.12 37.03 1.59
N GLU A 109 -7.38 36.84 1.96
CA GLU A 109 -8.35 36.01 1.22
C GLU A 109 -8.46 36.46 -0.24
N ARG A 110 -8.54 37.79 -0.46
CA ARG A 110 -8.60 38.36 -1.81
C ARG A 110 -7.36 38.06 -2.64
N ILE A 111 -6.15 38.23 -2.10
CA ILE A 111 -4.90 37.87 -2.81
C ILE A 111 -4.89 36.37 -3.13
N GLY A 112 -5.08 35.54 -2.11
CA GLY A 112 -4.92 34.09 -2.19
C GLY A 112 -5.93 33.44 -3.13
N HIS A 113 -7.23 33.68 -2.90
CA HIS A 113 -8.29 33.07 -3.71
C HIS A 113 -8.36 33.63 -5.13
N THR A 114 -7.95 34.88 -5.37
CA THR A 114 -7.84 35.39 -6.74
C THR A 114 -6.70 34.71 -7.49
N LEU A 115 -5.53 34.59 -6.87
CA LEU A 115 -4.40 33.84 -7.45
C LEU A 115 -4.79 32.39 -7.73
N GLU A 116 -5.35 31.68 -6.74
CA GLU A 116 -5.80 30.30 -6.89
C GLU A 116 -6.84 30.16 -8.01
N SER A 117 -7.86 31.01 -8.06
CA SER A 117 -8.92 30.96 -9.07
C SER A 117 -8.39 31.17 -10.49
N LEU A 118 -7.56 32.20 -10.71
CA LEU A 118 -7.04 32.52 -12.04
C LEU A 118 -6.09 31.45 -12.55
N PHE A 119 -5.21 30.95 -11.68
CA PHE A 119 -4.28 29.90 -12.04
C PHE A 119 -4.99 28.56 -12.27
N SER A 120 -5.93 28.18 -11.41
CA SER A 120 -6.75 26.99 -11.61
C SER A 120 -7.54 27.06 -12.91
N GLN A 121 -8.10 28.23 -13.29
CA GLN A 121 -8.78 28.39 -14.58
C GLN A 121 -7.88 28.07 -15.79
N VAL A 122 -6.60 28.43 -15.74
CA VAL A 122 -5.62 28.07 -16.79
C VAL A 122 -5.32 26.58 -16.74
N ASP A 123 -5.03 26.04 -15.55
CA ASP A 123 -4.65 24.63 -15.39
C ASP A 123 -5.81 23.68 -15.77
N CYS A 124 -7.05 24.03 -15.44
CA CYS A 124 -8.27 23.29 -15.82
C CYS A 124 -8.51 23.27 -17.33
N GLN A 125 -8.12 24.31 -18.07
CA GLN A 125 -8.29 24.37 -19.53
C GLN A 125 -7.30 23.48 -20.27
N LEU A 126 -6.17 23.13 -19.65
CA LEU A 126 -5.19 22.24 -20.27
C LEU A 126 -5.76 20.83 -20.46
N ASN A 127 -6.55 20.30 -19.52
CA ASN A 127 -7.06 18.92 -19.52
C ASN A 127 -5.95 17.87 -19.77
N ASP A 128 -4.79 18.08 -19.17
CA ASP A 128 -3.60 17.26 -19.35
C ASP A 128 -3.65 16.00 -18.45
N PRO A 129 -3.50 14.77 -18.98
CA PRO A 129 -3.41 13.54 -18.17
C PRO A 129 -2.10 13.40 -17.39
N GLY A 130 -1.12 14.28 -17.59
CA GLY A 130 0.19 14.23 -16.96
C GLY A 130 1.13 13.18 -17.55
N ARG A 131 2.37 13.18 -17.09
CA ARG A 131 3.47 12.36 -17.62
C ARG A 131 3.63 11.04 -16.85
N VAL A 132 3.48 9.90 -17.53
CA VAL A 132 3.61 8.58 -16.89
C VAL A 132 4.86 7.84 -17.39
N THR A 133 5.90 7.82 -16.56
CA THR A 133 7.14 7.04 -16.74
C THR A 133 6.85 5.54 -16.82
N MET A 134 7.56 4.82 -17.68
CA MET A 134 7.50 3.36 -17.73
C MET A 134 8.02 2.77 -16.41
N ARG A 135 7.12 2.21 -15.61
CA ARG A 135 7.42 1.68 -14.27
C ARG A 135 7.58 0.16 -14.28
N ARG A 136 8.64 -0.32 -13.63
CA ARG A 136 8.78 -1.74 -13.28
C ARG A 136 7.78 -2.17 -12.21
N LEU A 137 7.67 -3.46 -11.97
CA LEU A 137 7.10 -3.97 -10.73
C LEU A 137 8.01 -3.61 -9.57
N ASN A 138 7.43 -3.16 -8.46
CA ASN A 138 8.14 -3.13 -7.17
C ASN A 138 8.15 -4.52 -6.52
N ARG A 139 8.83 -4.69 -5.37
CA ARG A 139 9.00 -6.00 -4.72
C ARG A 139 7.68 -6.65 -4.32
N ALA A 140 6.72 -5.87 -3.82
CA ALA A 140 5.40 -6.36 -3.44
C ALA A 140 4.59 -6.78 -4.68
N GLU A 141 4.58 -5.94 -5.72
CA GLU A 141 3.94 -6.21 -7.00
C GLU A 141 4.53 -7.44 -7.70
N TYR A 142 5.85 -7.65 -7.63
CA TYR A 142 6.52 -8.83 -8.17
C TYR A 142 6.08 -10.11 -7.45
N ASN A 143 6.23 -10.16 -6.12
CA ASN A 143 5.84 -11.32 -5.31
C ASN A 143 4.35 -11.68 -5.49
N ASN A 144 3.47 -10.69 -5.48
CA ASN A 144 2.03 -10.89 -5.72
C ASN A 144 1.74 -11.40 -7.14
N THR A 145 2.41 -10.86 -8.15
CA THR A 145 2.25 -11.31 -9.54
C THR A 145 2.73 -12.74 -9.72
N ILE A 146 3.88 -13.12 -9.15
CA ILE A 146 4.39 -14.51 -9.19
C ILE A 146 3.39 -15.49 -8.55
N ARG A 147 2.87 -15.16 -7.37
CA ARG A 147 1.84 -15.96 -6.68
C ARG A 147 0.60 -16.16 -7.55
N ASP A 148 0.06 -15.08 -8.11
CA ASP A 148 -1.19 -15.12 -8.88
C ASP A 148 -1.02 -15.73 -10.29
N LEU A 149 0.18 -15.65 -10.86
CA LEU A 149 0.54 -16.21 -12.16
C LEU A 149 0.76 -17.72 -12.10
N LEU A 150 1.51 -18.19 -11.10
CA LEU A 150 2.07 -19.54 -11.04
C LEU A 150 1.58 -20.38 -9.86
N GLY A 151 0.82 -19.82 -8.91
CA GLY A 151 0.32 -20.54 -7.74
C GLY A 151 1.39 -20.95 -6.73
N VAL A 152 2.61 -20.40 -6.84
CA VAL A 152 3.71 -20.66 -5.90
C VAL A 152 3.73 -19.64 -4.76
N THR A 153 4.11 -20.07 -3.55
CA THR A 153 4.19 -19.21 -2.36
C THR A 153 5.57 -18.57 -2.16
N LEU A 154 6.46 -18.67 -3.15
CA LEU A 154 7.79 -18.07 -3.10
C LEU A 154 7.71 -16.54 -3.06
N ARG A 155 8.62 -15.92 -2.32
CA ARG A 155 8.76 -14.46 -2.19
C ARG A 155 10.16 -14.00 -2.64
N PRO A 156 10.59 -14.29 -3.88
CA PRO A 156 11.97 -14.04 -4.30
C PRO A 156 12.36 -12.55 -4.25
N ALA A 157 11.39 -11.63 -4.38
CA ALA A 157 11.67 -10.21 -4.30
C ALA A 157 12.03 -9.73 -2.89
N ASP A 158 11.87 -10.56 -1.86
CA ASP A 158 12.37 -10.24 -0.52
C ASP A 158 13.92 -10.18 -0.50
N GLU A 159 14.61 -10.87 -1.43
CA GLU A 159 16.08 -10.77 -1.64
C GLU A 159 16.53 -9.57 -2.50
N PHE A 160 15.61 -8.80 -3.08
CA PHE A 160 15.98 -7.67 -3.96
C PHE A 160 16.44 -6.46 -3.13
N PRO A 161 17.29 -5.57 -3.70
CA PRO A 161 17.50 -4.23 -3.17
C PRO A 161 16.17 -3.53 -2.87
N ASN A 162 16.13 -2.71 -1.81
CA ASN A 162 14.92 -1.95 -1.48
C ASN A 162 14.52 -1.03 -2.64
N ASP A 163 13.21 -0.88 -2.84
CA ASP A 163 12.66 0.09 -3.79
C ASP A 163 12.73 1.50 -3.20
N ASP A 164 13.10 2.48 -4.03
CA ASP A 164 13.09 3.90 -3.65
C ASP A 164 11.64 4.42 -3.51
N VAL A 165 11.44 5.37 -2.60
CA VAL A 165 10.12 5.92 -2.25
C VAL A 165 9.96 7.32 -2.80
N GLY A 166 9.10 7.48 -3.80
CA GLY A 166 8.70 8.78 -4.36
C GLY A 166 7.32 9.19 -3.84
N TYR A 167 7.08 10.46 -3.53
CA TYR A 167 5.75 10.98 -3.12
C TYR A 167 5.04 10.22 -1.96
N GLY A 168 5.77 9.41 -1.20
CA GLY A 168 5.24 8.54 -0.13
C GLY A 168 5.02 7.07 -0.50
N PHE A 169 5.28 6.64 -1.75
CA PHE A 169 5.05 5.28 -2.24
C PHE A 169 6.25 4.67 -2.99
N ASP A 170 6.40 3.35 -2.87
CA ASP A 170 7.40 2.51 -3.55
C ASP A 170 6.97 2.01 -4.94
N ASN A 171 5.87 2.52 -5.51
CA ASN A 171 5.36 2.12 -6.83
C ASN A 171 5.45 3.24 -7.89
N ILE A 172 6.27 4.27 -7.60
CA ILE A 172 6.45 5.46 -8.43
C ILE A 172 7.50 5.23 -9.51
N GLY A 173 7.11 5.40 -10.78
CA GLY A 173 7.98 5.14 -11.94
C GLY A 173 9.24 5.99 -11.99
N ASP A 174 9.19 7.23 -11.51
CA ASP A 174 10.30 8.18 -11.59
C ASP A 174 11.51 7.82 -10.70
N VAL A 175 11.32 6.96 -9.70
CA VAL A 175 12.39 6.50 -8.78
C VAL A 175 12.71 5.01 -8.91
N LEU A 176 11.89 4.23 -9.61
CA LEU A 176 12.08 2.78 -9.76
C LEU A 176 13.12 2.42 -10.85
N SER A 177 14.38 2.76 -10.59
CA SER A 177 15.51 2.38 -11.43
C SER A 177 15.80 0.86 -11.42
N ILE A 178 16.65 0.40 -12.35
CA ILE A 178 17.24 -0.95 -12.34
C ILE A 178 18.76 -0.83 -12.21
N SER A 179 19.30 -1.36 -11.12
CA SER A 179 20.73 -1.57 -10.94
C SER A 179 21.17 -2.92 -11.53
N PRO A 180 22.46 -3.12 -11.85
CA PRO A 180 22.99 -4.41 -12.29
C PRO A 180 22.66 -5.55 -11.31
N LEU A 181 22.81 -5.31 -10.00
CA LEU A 181 22.46 -6.26 -8.95
C LEU A 181 20.96 -6.65 -8.96
N LEU A 182 20.05 -5.70 -9.24
CA LEU A 182 18.63 -6.02 -9.37
C LEU A 182 18.36 -6.89 -10.62
N MET A 183 19.08 -6.67 -11.73
CA MET A 183 18.97 -7.53 -12.91
C MET A 183 19.43 -8.97 -12.62
N GLU A 184 20.58 -9.14 -11.96
CA GLU A 184 21.07 -10.46 -11.51
C GLU A 184 20.04 -11.15 -10.60
N LYS A 185 19.44 -10.39 -9.67
CA LYS A 185 18.38 -10.90 -8.79
C LYS A 185 17.10 -11.28 -9.53
N TYR A 186 16.70 -10.58 -10.59
CA TYR A 186 15.58 -11.00 -11.44
C TYR A 186 15.86 -12.33 -12.15
N LEU A 187 17.07 -12.53 -12.69
CA LEU A 187 17.45 -13.78 -13.34
C LEU A 187 17.46 -14.96 -12.35
N SER A 188 18.06 -14.79 -11.18
CA SER A 188 18.04 -15.81 -10.11
C SER A 188 16.63 -16.09 -9.57
N ALA A 189 15.77 -15.06 -9.48
CA ALA A 189 14.37 -15.23 -9.12
C ALA A 189 13.60 -16.03 -10.19
N ALA A 190 13.79 -15.72 -11.47
CA ALA A 190 13.15 -16.41 -12.59
C ALA A 190 13.53 -17.90 -12.64
N GLU A 191 14.78 -18.24 -12.35
CA GLU A 191 15.28 -19.61 -12.19
C GLU A 191 14.61 -20.34 -11.03
N LYS A 192 14.75 -19.83 -9.79
CA LYS A 192 14.13 -20.41 -8.57
C LYS A 192 12.62 -20.61 -8.73
N VAL A 193 11.94 -19.65 -9.34
CA VAL A 193 10.49 -19.71 -9.56
C VAL A 193 10.11 -20.72 -10.64
N ALA A 194 10.86 -20.83 -11.74
CA ALA A 194 10.59 -21.83 -12.76
C ALA A 194 10.77 -23.27 -12.23
N GLU A 195 11.78 -23.53 -11.41
CA GLU A 195 12.04 -24.84 -10.78
C GLU A 195 11.01 -25.24 -9.73
N GLU A 196 10.32 -24.28 -9.12
CA GLU A 196 9.20 -24.52 -8.20
C GLU A 196 7.86 -24.60 -8.93
N ALA A 197 7.66 -23.81 -9.97
CA ALA A 197 6.40 -23.72 -10.69
C ALA A 197 6.23 -24.79 -11.78
N VAL A 198 7.28 -25.25 -12.45
CA VAL A 198 7.14 -26.24 -13.52
C VAL A 198 7.30 -27.64 -12.93
N VAL A 199 6.17 -28.26 -12.61
CA VAL A 199 6.10 -29.60 -12.02
C VAL A 199 5.90 -30.64 -13.12
N PRO A 200 6.80 -31.63 -13.31
CA PRO A 200 6.63 -32.69 -14.29
C PRO A 200 5.30 -33.46 -14.08
N PRO A 201 4.55 -33.80 -15.14
CA PRO A 201 3.31 -34.56 -15.01
C PRO A 201 3.53 -35.90 -14.29
N GLY A 202 2.83 -36.09 -13.18
CA GLY A 202 2.97 -37.28 -12.31
C GLY A 202 3.86 -37.08 -11.09
N ALA A 203 4.64 -35.99 -11.02
CA ALA A 203 5.31 -35.60 -9.77
C ALA A 203 4.25 -35.13 -8.76
N GLY A 204 4.26 -35.74 -7.56
CA GLY A 204 3.41 -35.29 -6.45
C GLY A 204 3.77 -33.89 -5.97
N ALA A 205 2.85 -33.22 -5.27
CA ALA A 205 3.11 -31.92 -4.67
C ALA A 205 4.37 -31.96 -3.78
N LYS A 206 5.27 -30.98 -3.89
CA LYS A 206 6.47 -30.93 -3.04
C LYS A 206 6.08 -30.75 -1.56
N PRO A 207 6.77 -31.41 -0.62
CA PRO A 207 6.53 -31.20 0.81
C PRO A 207 7.03 -29.81 1.27
N ILE A 208 6.32 -29.23 2.24
CA ILE A 208 6.62 -27.91 2.83
C ILE A 208 7.33 -28.14 4.16
N ARG A 209 8.63 -27.81 4.25
CA ARG A 209 9.42 -28.02 5.48
C ARG A 209 9.67 -26.72 6.23
N VAL A 210 9.36 -26.70 7.52
CA VAL A 210 9.73 -25.65 8.48
C VAL A 210 10.82 -26.23 9.39
N THR A 211 12.04 -25.71 9.26
CA THR A 211 13.22 -26.17 10.02
C THR A 211 13.24 -25.61 11.44
N ALA A 212 14.03 -26.22 12.33
CA ALA A 212 14.23 -25.78 13.72
C ALA A 212 14.36 -24.25 13.88
N ARG A 213 15.20 -23.60 13.08
CA ARG A 213 15.44 -22.14 13.12
C ARG A 213 14.23 -21.28 12.75
N GLN A 214 13.19 -21.87 12.16
CA GLN A 214 11.95 -21.21 11.72
C GLN A 214 10.75 -21.53 12.64
N LEU A 215 10.92 -22.43 13.62
CA LEU A 215 9.87 -22.76 14.59
C LEU A 215 9.74 -21.67 15.66
N ALA A 216 8.52 -21.43 16.13
CA ALA A 216 8.22 -20.50 17.21
C ALA A 216 7.97 -21.24 18.54
N GLY A 217 8.58 -20.76 19.62
CA GLY A 217 8.48 -21.37 20.96
C GLY A 217 7.37 -20.79 21.84
N LEU A 218 6.74 -21.65 22.63
CA LEU A 218 5.92 -21.32 23.80
C LEU A 218 6.41 -22.15 25.00
N GLY A 219 6.27 -21.63 26.22
CA GLY A 219 6.74 -22.28 27.47
C GLY A 219 8.13 -21.83 27.94
N GLY A 220 9.00 -21.42 27.01
CA GLY A 220 10.35 -20.93 27.28
C GLY A 220 11.44 -22.01 27.15
N GLY A 221 11.27 -22.96 26.23
CA GLY A 221 12.36 -23.77 25.71
C GLY A 221 13.38 -22.93 24.91
N GLY A 222 14.51 -23.55 24.58
CA GLY A 222 15.60 -22.91 23.84
C GLY A 222 15.23 -22.54 22.39
N GLY A 223 15.81 -21.45 21.89
CA GLY A 223 15.60 -21.05 20.49
C GLY A 223 16.23 -22.03 19.49
N GLY A 224 15.59 -22.21 18.32
CA GLY A 224 16.02 -23.16 17.31
C GLY A 224 17.44 -22.91 16.78
N SER A 225 18.28 -23.95 16.81
CA SER A 225 19.66 -23.95 16.37
C SER A 225 19.85 -24.74 15.05
N SER A 226 21.09 -25.08 14.68
CA SER A 226 21.37 -26.11 13.65
C SER A 226 21.20 -27.54 14.15
N GLU A 227 21.15 -27.75 15.46
CA GLU A 227 21.07 -29.08 16.09
C GLU A 227 19.61 -29.46 16.39
N GLY A 228 18.71 -28.49 16.51
CA GLY A 228 17.28 -28.70 16.69
C GLY A 228 16.59 -27.52 17.35
N PHE A 229 15.28 -27.60 17.56
CA PHE A 229 14.52 -26.71 18.44
C PHE A 229 14.31 -27.40 19.79
N GLU A 230 14.84 -26.81 20.85
CA GLU A 230 14.91 -27.43 22.18
C GLU A 230 13.65 -27.18 23.02
N LEU A 231 13.04 -28.28 23.49
CA LEU A 231 11.94 -28.29 24.44
C LEU A 231 12.44 -28.96 25.73
N GLY A 232 12.75 -28.14 26.74
CA GLY A 232 13.45 -28.59 27.95
C GLY A 232 12.54 -28.79 29.17
N ARG A 233 11.25 -28.45 29.08
CA ARG A 233 10.27 -28.59 30.17
C ARG A 233 8.94 -29.14 29.68
N THR A 234 8.21 -29.80 30.59
CA THR A 234 6.83 -30.22 30.31
C THR A 234 5.96 -29.01 29.94
N GLY A 235 5.34 -29.06 28.76
CA GLY A 235 4.54 -27.98 28.19
C GLY A 235 5.29 -27.05 27.24
N ASP A 236 6.63 -27.12 27.17
CA ASP A 236 7.38 -26.42 26.13
C ASP A 236 6.92 -26.91 24.76
N THR A 237 6.70 -25.97 23.84
CA THR A 237 6.02 -26.22 22.56
C THR A 237 6.71 -25.53 21.41
N ALA A 238 7.13 -26.30 20.41
CA ALA A 238 7.58 -25.80 19.11
C ALA A 238 6.38 -25.68 18.15
N THR A 239 6.31 -24.61 17.38
CA THR A 239 5.16 -24.29 16.50
C THR A 239 5.58 -23.93 15.09
N ALA A 240 4.86 -24.45 14.10
CA ALA A 240 4.84 -23.97 12.72
C ALA A 240 3.42 -23.59 12.28
N SER A 241 3.28 -22.56 11.44
CA SER A 241 2.02 -22.23 10.76
C SER A 241 2.13 -22.58 9.29
N PHE A 242 1.14 -23.31 8.76
CA PHE A 242 1.10 -23.71 7.34
C PHE A 242 -0.17 -23.19 6.66
N ASP A 243 -0.05 -22.85 5.37
CA ASP A 243 -1.18 -22.59 4.48
C ASP A 243 -1.67 -23.91 3.86
N PHE A 244 -2.91 -24.27 4.15
CA PHE A 244 -3.63 -25.44 3.61
C PHE A 244 -4.59 -24.97 2.52
N PRO A 245 -4.22 -25.04 1.22
CA PRO A 245 -4.98 -24.41 0.14
C PRO A 245 -6.29 -25.12 -0.23
N VAL A 246 -6.50 -26.36 0.21
CA VAL A 246 -7.72 -27.14 -0.05
C VAL A 246 -8.09 -27.95 1.20
N ALA A 247 -9.36 -28.30 1.33
CA ALA A 247 -9.77 -29.33 2.26
C ALA A 247 -9.28 -30.70 1.75
N GLY A 248 -8.87 -31.58 2.66
CA GLY A 248 -8.40 -32.92 2.30
C GLY A 248 -7.40 -33.52 3.28
N THR A 249 -6.73 -34.56 2.78
CA THR A 249 -5.84 -35.43 3.56
C THR A 249 -4.37 -35.07 3.31
N TYR A 250 -3.68 -34.63 4.35
CA TYR A 250 -2.27 -34.24 4.33
C TYR A 250 -1.43 -35.24 5.12
N THR A 251 -0.18 -35.47 4.72
CA THR A 251 0.77 -36.25 5.54
C THR A 251 1.69 -35.28 6.29
N LEU A 252 1.56 -35.24 7.60
CA LEU A 252 2.48 -34.50 8.46
C LEU A 252 3.66 -35.42 8.81
N ARG A 253 4.88 -34.90 8.68
CA ARG A 253 6.11 -35.55 9.12
C ARG A 253 6.82 -34.65 10.13
N ILE A 254 7.26 -35.21 11.24
CA ILE A 254 8.06 -34.52 12.25
C ILE A 254 9.30 -35.35 12.49
N GLU A 255 10.46 -34.73 12.35
CA GLU A 255 11.73 -35.34 12.74
C GLU A 255 12.14 -34.82 14.12
N ALA A 256 12.23 -35.72 15.08
CA ALA A 256 12.50 -35.40 16.47
C ALA A 256 13.46 -36.41 17.11
N TYR A 257 14.13 -36.00 18.17
CA TYR A 257 14.99 -36.86 18.98
C TYR A 257 15.00 -36.41 20.45
N GLU A 258 15.35 -37.31 21.35
CA GLU A 258 15.68 -37.02 22.74
C GLU A 258 17.19 -36.98 22.97
N GLN A 259 17.65 -36.15 23.89
CA GLN A 259 19.08 -35.95 24.14
C GLN A 259 19.78 -37.20 24.70
N HIS A 260 19.05 -38.02 25.46
CA HIS A 260 19.56 -39.17 26.19
C HIS A 260 18.62 -40.36 25.97
N ALA A 261 19.16 -41.54 25.64
CA ALA A 261 18.39 -42.77 25.47
C ALA A 261 17.99 -43.33 26.84
N GLU A 262 16.86 -42.86 27.35
CA GLU A 262 16.37 -43.17 28.70
C GLU A 262 15.50 -44.46 28.73
N PRO A 263 15.34 -45.12 29.89
CA PRO A 263 14.46 -46.29 30.02
C PRO A 263 12.97 -46.00 29.78
N ARG A 264 12.58 -44.71 29.72
CA ARG A 264 11.23 -44.21 29.43
C ARG A 264 11.32 -43.25 28.25
N ALA A 265 10.70 -43.60 27.13
CA ALA A 265 10.74 -42.81 25.91
C ALA A 265 10.11 -41.41 26.08
N THR A 266 10.63 -40.44 25.35
CA THR A 266 10.09 -39.08 25.34
C THR A 266 8.74 -38.96 24.66
N LEU A 267 7.75 -38.36 25.32
CA LEU A 267 6.41 -38.15 24.75
C LEU A 267 6.30 -36.76 24.11
N MET A 268 6.06 -36.76 22.81
CA MET A 268 5.72 -35.59 22.01
C MET A 268 4.23 -35.58 21.68
N GLY A 269 3.49 -34.60 22.22
CA GLY A 269 2.12 -34.32 21.81
C GLY A 269 2.13 -33.49 20.53
N VAL A 270 1.35 -33.88 19.53
CA VAL A 270 1.13 -33.07 18.32
C VAL A 270 -0.28 -32.53 18.31
N ALA A 271 -0.42 -31.23 18.06
CA ALA A 271 -1.70 -30.54 17.97
C ALA A 271 -1.88 -29.78 16.66
N LEU A 272 -3.13 -29.71 16.22
CA LEU A 272 -3.64 -28.87 15.12
C LEU A 272 -4.55 -27.82 15.76
N ASP A 273 -4.23 -26.53 15.56
CA ASP A 273 -4.97 -25.39 16.13
C ASP A 273 -5.25 -25.53 17.64
N GLY A 274 -4.22 -25.97 18.38
CA GLY A 274 -4.27 -26.19 19.83
C GLY A 274 -4.99 -27.48 20.28
N LYS A 275 -5.71 -28.17 19.38
CA LYS A 275 -6.31 -29.48 19.68
C LYS A 275 -5.29 -30.59 19.45
N GLN A 276 -4.96 -31.35 20.49
CA GLN A 276 -4.06 -32.51 20.36
C GLN A 276 -4.69 -33.56 19.43
N VAL A 277 -3.95 -33.94 18.39
CA VAL A 277 -4.33 -34.92 17.36
C VAL A 277 -3.56 -36.23 17.48
N GLN A 278 -2.37 -36.21 18.09
CA GLN A 278 -1.54 -37.42 18.27
C GLN A 278 -0.63 -37.27 19.49
N VAL A 279 -0.22 -38.41 20.08
CA VAL A 279 0.92 -38.50 21.01
C VAL A 279 1.91 -39.52 20.43
N ILE A 280 3.20 -39.20 20.51
CA ILE A 280 4.27 -39.95 19.85
C ILE A 280 5.37 -40.23 20.88
N GLU A 281 5.78 -41.50 21.01
CA GLU A 281 6.99 -41.88 21.72
C GLU A 281 8.21 -41.63 20.83
N VAL A 282 9.23 -40.98 21.39
CA VAL A 282 10.48 -40.58 20.72
C VAL A 282 11.68 -41.17 21.48
N PRO A 283 11.96 -42.48 21.36
CA PRO A 283 13.13 -43.15 21.93
C PRO A 283 14.43 -42.93 21.11
N ALA A 284 14.42 -42.01 20.16
CA ALA A 284 15.49 -41.82 19.19
C ALA A 284 16.47 -40.74 19.65
N THR A 285 17.78 -40.96 19.49
CA THR A 285 18.82 -40.00 19.87
C THR A 285 19.28 -39.12 18.70
N VAL A 286 20.05 -38.07 19.00
CA VAL A 286 20.63 -37.14 18.00
C VAL A 286 21.42 -37.85 16.88
N GLN A 287 22.01 -39.02 17.13
CA GLN A 287 22.75 -39.79 16.12
C GLN A 287 21.82 -40.47 15.10
N LYS A 288 20.56 -40.70 15.44
CA LYS A 288 19.56 -41.31 14.56
C LYS A 288 18.14 -40.80 14.89
N PRO A 289 17.82 -39.54 14.53
CA PRO A 289 16.51 -38.95 14.82
C PRO A 289 15.34 -39.75 14.23
N GLN A 290 14.19 -39.70 14.90
CA GLN A 290 12.97 -40.37 14.47
C GLN A 290 12.14 -39.47 13.56
N LEU A 291 11.98 -39.88 12.31
CA LEU A 291 10.98 -39.33 11.41
C LEU A 291 9.62 -40.00 11.66
N SER A 292 8.73 -39.30 12.35
CA SER A 292 7.35 -39.74 12.58
C SER A 292 6.44 -39.18 11.50
N ALA A 293 5.67 -40.02 10.81
CA ALA A 293 4.75 -39.60 9.76
C ALA A 293 3.33 -40.08 10.04
N PHE A 294 2.34 -39.19 9.91
CA PHE A 294 0.93 -39.49 10.14
C PHE A 294 0.02 -38.58 9.32
N THR A 295 -1.26 -38.94 9.28
CA THR A 295 -2.26 -38.30 8.43
C THR A 295 -3.03 -37.23 9.20
N LEU A 296 -3.21 -36.06 8.60
CA LEU A 296 -4.10 -34.99 9.05
C LEU A 296 -5.24 -34.83 8.04
N THR A 297 -6.48 -34.74 8.54
CA THR A 297 -7.63 -34.32 7.74
C THR A 297 -7.92 -32.86 8.05
N ILE A 298 -8.11 -32.07 7.00
CA ILE A 298 -8.33 -30.62 7.06
C ILE A 298 -9.66 -30.35 6.37
N ASP A 299 -10.68 -29.96 7.15
CA ASP A 299 -12.04 -29.78 6.64
C ASP A 299 -12.28 -28.40 6.02
N GLN A 300 -11.52 -27.38 6.48
CA GLN A 300 -11.58 -26.01 5.97
C GLN A 300 -10.20 -25.61 5.43
N PRO A 301 -10.08 -25.08 4.20
CA PRO A 301 -8.84 -24.46 3.74
C PRO A 301 -8.51 -23.21 4.55
N GLY A 302 -7.23 -22.94 4.81
CA GLY A 302 -6.81 -21.77 5.56
C GLY A 302 -5.40 -21.86 6.13
N LYS A 303 -5.08 -20.95 7.05
CA LYS A 303 -3.87 -21.04 7.87
C LYS A 303 -4.17 -21.83 9.12
N HIS A 304 -3.47 -22.94 9.31
CA HIS A 304 -3.55 -23.76 10.51
C HIS A 304 -2.19 -23.88 11.18
N LYS A 305 -2.23 -24.02 12.50
CA LYS A 305 -1.07 -24.05 13.39
C LYS A 305 -0.80 -25.50 13.79
N ILE A 306 0.36 -26.02 13.43
CA ILE A 306 0.87 -27.30 13.92
C ILE A 306 1.83 -27.03 15.06
N SER A 307 1.67 -27.74 16.17
CA SER A 307 2.59 -27.64 17.30
C SER A 307 2.99 -29.00 17.84
N ALA A 308 4.28 -29.13 18.20
CA ALA A 308 4.87 -30.26 18.89
C ALA A 308 5.20 -29.84 20.32
N THR A 309 4.62 -30.51 21.32
CA THR A 309 4.70 -30.19 22.73
C THR A 309 5.38 -31.33 23.49
N PHE A 310 6.31 -30.99 24.39
CA PHE A 310 6.95 -31.96 25.27
C PHE A 310 6.02 -32.29 26.46
N LEU A 311 5.60 -33.55 26.62
CA LEU A 311 4.51 -33.91 27.55
C LEU A 311 4.95 -34.46 28.92
N ASN A 312 6.15 -35.00 29.06
CA ASN A 312 6.54 -35.78 30.24
C ASN A 312 8.02 -35.60 30.66
N ASN A 313 8.47 -34.36 30.87
CA ASN A 313 9.77 -34.11 31.52
C ASN A 313 9.76 -34.58 32.98
N ASN A 314 10.96 -34.78 33.55
CA ASN A 314 11.25 -35.32 34.90
C ASN A 314 10.86 -34.35 36.06
N ASP A 315 9.91 -33.45 35.82
CA ASP A 315 9.59 -32.29 36.67
C ASP A 315 8.60 -32.62 37.79
N ARG A 316 7.72 -33.63 37.64
CA ARG A 316 6.53 -33.81 38.49
C ARG A 316 6.14 -35.23 38.94
N ASP A 317 6.76 -36.31 38.45
CA ASP A 317 6.44 -37.66 38.94
C ASP A 317 7.25 -37.97 40.23
N PRO A 318 6.62 -38.27 41.38
CA PRO A 318 7.32 -38.72 42.58
C PRO A 318 8.11 -40.03 42.37
N GLN A 319 7.74 -40.85 41.39
CA GLN A 319 8.44 -42.10 41.05
C GLN A 319 9.78 -41.85 40.34
N ASP A 320 9.98 -40.67 39.73
CA ASP A 320 11.22 -40.28 39.03
C ASP A 320 12.24 -39.57 39.96
N LEU A 321 11.89 -39.35 41.23
CA LEU A 321 12.80 -38.79 42.25
C LEU A 321 14.14 -39.55 42.42
N PRO A 322 14.24 -40.89 42.23
CA PRO A 322 15.53 -41.60 42.27
C PRO A 322 16.47 -41.23 41.10
N PHE A 323 15.91 -40.88 39.94
CA PHE A 323 16.70 -40.56 38.74
C PHE A 323 17.39 -39.20 38.86
N ARG A 324 16.78 -38.22 39.53
CA ARG A 324 17.33 -36.86 39.75
C ARG A 324 18.73 -36.79 40.37
N ARG A 325 19.25 -37.88 40.96
CA ARG A 325 20.58 -37.92 41.60
C ARG A 325 21.73 -38.30 40.67
N LYS A 326 21.45 -38.70 39.42
CA LYS A 326 22.47 -38.89 38.37
C LYS A 326 22.11 -37.97 37.21
N GLN A 327 22.92 -36.94 37.02
CA GLN A 327 22.64 -35.84 36.10
C GLN A 327 22.47 -36.34 34.66
N GLN A 328 21.31 -36.06 34.06
CA GLN A 328 21.11 -35.71 32.66
C GLN A 328 19.69 -35.13 32.52
N ASP A 329 19.57 -33.92 31.98
CA ASP A 329 18.26 -33.31 31.71
C ASP A 329 17.67 -33.96 30.45
N ARG A 330 16.36 -34.24 30.46
CA ARG A 330 15.71 -34.95 29.36
C ARG A 330 15.02 -33.95 28.45
N ASN A 331 15.70 -33.59 27.36
CA ASN A 331 15.24 -32.59 26.40
C ASN A 331 14.72 -33.24 25.12
N LEU A 332 13.61 -32.73 24.60
CA LEU A 332 13.06 -33.08 23.28
C LEU A 332 13.52 -32.05 22.25
N TYR A 333 14.12 -32.51 21.15
CA TYR A 333 14.55 -31.66 20.04
C TYR A 333 13.72 -31.93 18.79
N ILE A 334 13.27 -30.86 18.13
CA ILE A 334 12.56 -30.91 16.84
C ILE A 334 13.46 -30.38 15.72
N ASN A 335 13.82 -31.22 14.76
CA ASN A 335 14.66 -30.83 13.62
C ASN A 335 13.85 -30.07 12.55
N TYR A 336 12.66 -30.58 12.24
CA TYR A 336 11.70 -29.92 11.36
C TYR A 336 10.29 -30.47 11.53
N ILE A 337 9.32 -29.64 11.12
CA ILE A 337 7.95 -30.04 10.85
C ILE A 337 7.74 -29.91 9.33
N GLU A 338 7.32 -30.98 8.66
CA GLU A 338 7.14 -31.05 7.22
C GLU A 338 5.73 -31.49 6.85
N LEU A 339 5.07 -30.71 5.99
CA LEU A 339 3.72 -30.98 5.51
C LEU A 339 3.73 -31.42 4.04
N GLN A 340 3.32 -32.65 3.78
CA GLN A 340 3.10 -33.19 2.44
C GLN A 340 1.64 -32.96 2.00
N PRO A 341 1.38 -32.15 0.96
CA PRO A 341 0.02 -31.93 0.46
C PRO A 341 -0.56 -33.16 -0.25
N PRO A 342 -1.90 -33.32 -0.31
CA PRO A 342 -2.53 -34.28 -1.21
C PRO A 342 -2.21 -33.94 -2.68
N ALA A 343 -2.18 -34.96 -3.54
CA ALA A 343 -1.86 -34.81 -4.97
C ALA A 343 -2.86 -33.92 -5.74
N SER A 344 -4.04 -33.65 -5.18
CA SER A 344 -5.00 -32.67 -5.70
C SER A 344 -4.54 -31.21 -5.58
N VAL A 345 -3.58 -30.92 -4.70
CA VAL A 345 -2.98 -29.58 -4.56
C VAL A 345 -2.04 -29.32 -5.73
N LYS A 346 -2.59 -28.76 -6.80
CA LYS A 346 -1.79 -28.20 -7.90
C LYS A 346 -1.04 -26.95 -7.40
N ARG A 347 0.23 -27.12 -7.05
CA ARG A 347 1.21 -26.03 -7.02
C ARG A 347 1.92 -25.98 -8.36
N GLY A 348 2.10 -24.79 -8.90
CA GLY A 348 2.75 -24.62 -10.20
C GLY A 348 1.83 -24.86 -11.41
N LEU A 349 2.47 -24.86 -12.58
CA LEU A 349 1.89 -25.10 -13.89
C LEU A 349 1.63 -26.59 -14.08
N SER A 350 0.37 -26.93 -14.33
CA SER A 350 -0.07 -28.27 -14.73
C SER A 350 -0.26 -28.28 -16.24
N PHE A 351 0.45 -29.17 -16.93
CA PHE A 351 0.45 -29.28 -18.39
C PHE A 351 0.42 -30.74 -18.86
N ALA A 352 0.07 -30.95 -20.12
CA ALA A 352 0.20 -32.24 -20.79
C ALA A 352 1.57 -32.33 -21.48
N LEU A 353 2.12 -33.54 -21.59
CA LEU A 353 3.28 -33.81 -22.44
C LEU A 353 2.88 -33.84 -23.92
N PRO A 354 3.83 -33.67 -24.87
CA PRO A 354 3.61 -33.91 -26.29
C PRO A 354 3.01 -35.30 -26.53
N THR A 355 2.07 -35.40 -27.47
CA THR A 355 1.37 -36.66 -27.78
C THR A 355 2.23 -37.65 -28.57
N ASN A 356 3.30 -37.17 -29.19
CA ASN A 356 4.35 -37.94 -29.86
C ASN A 356 5.61 -37.04 -30.04
N ASP A 357 6.70 -37.63 -30.51
CA ASP A 357 8.00 -36.97 -30.69
C ASP A 357 8.12 -36.25 -32.07
N THR A 358 7.06 -35.58 -32.53
CA THR A 358 7.13 -34.70 -33.71
C THR A 358 7.15 -33.24 -33.29
N ASP A 359 7.85 -32.40 -34.06
CA ASP A 359 7.94 -30.96 -33.81
C ASP A 359 6.55 -30.32 -33.72
N ALA A 360 5.59 -30.76 -34.56
CA ALA A 360 4.21 -30.28 -34.53
C ALA A 360 3.46 -30.63 -33.24
N ALA A 361 3.66 -31.83 -32.68
CA ALA A 361 3.07 -32.21 -31.39
C ALA A 361 3.73 -31.49 -30.21
N TRP A 362 5.05 -31.26 -30.31
CA TRP A 362 5.83 -30.50 -29.35
C TRP A 362 5.40 -29.02 -29.31
N ASP A 363 5.33 -28.36 -30.47
CA ASP A 363 4.87 -26.98 -30.63
C ASP A 363 3.43 -26.80 -30.13
N ALA A 364 2.53 -27.73 -30.46
CA ALA A 364 1.15 -27.69 -29.98
C ALA A 364 1.05 -27.79 -28.45
N ALA A 365 1.84 -28.68 -27.83
CA ALA A 365 1.92 -28.79 -26.38
C ALA A 365 2.55 -27.54 -25.74
N ALA A 366 3.64 -27.01 -26.32
CA ALA A 366 4.31 -25.81 -25.85
C ALA A 366 3.38 -24.57 -25.91
N HIS A 367 2.68 -24.34 -27.02
CA HIS A 367 1.69 -23.27 -27.16
C HIS A 367 0.55 -23.40 -26.14
N ALA A 368 0.02 -24.61 -25.92
CA ALA A 368 -1.06 -24.84 -24.96
C ALA A 368 -0.71 -24.40 -23.52
N VAL A 369 0.57 -24.40 -23.16
CA VAL A 369 1.08 -23.94 -21.86
C VAL A 369 1.49 -22.47 -21.90
N LEU A 370 2.29 -22.10 -22.90
CA LEU A 370 3.04 -20.83 -22.92
C LEU A 370 2.20 -19.65 -23.42
N ASP A 371 1.25 -19.85 -24.35
CA ASP A 371 0.37 -18.78 -24.82
C ASP A 371 -0.52 -18.18 -23.70
N PRO A 372 -1.29 -18.99 -22.92
CA PRO A 372 -2.11 -18.43 -21.84
C PRO A 372 -1.25 -17.90 -20.69
N LEU A 373 -0.11 -18.52 -20.42
CA LEU A 373 0.82 -18.05 -19.40
C LEU A 373 1.42 -16.69 -19.76
N ALA A 374 1.95 -16.54 -20.97
CA ALA A 374 2.49 -15.29 -21.48
C ALA A 374 1.41 -14.21 -21.59
N LYS A 375 0.16 -14.56 -21.94
CA LYS A 375 -0.97 -13.62 -21.93
C LYS A 375 -1.21 -13.02 -20.54
N ARG A 376 -1.21 -13.85 -19.49
CA ARG A 376 -1.39 -13.40 -18.10
C ARG A 376 -0.16 -12.62 -17.62
N ALA A 377 1.04 -13.13 -17.85
CA ALA A 377 2.31 -12.52 -17.45
C ALA A 377 2.56 -11.14 -18.11
N PHE A 378 2.31 -11.01 -19.40
CA PHE A 378 2.46 -9.77 -20.15
C PHE A 378 1.20 -8.88 -20.11
N ARG A 379 0.11 -9.39 -19.53
CA ARG A 379 -1.19 -8.71 -19.30
C ARG A 379 -1.91 -8.29 -20.59
N ARG A 380 -1.48 -8.85 -21.73
CA ARG A 380 -2.01 -8.67 -23.09
C ARG A 380 -1.75 -9.94 -23.90
N PRO A 381 -2.43 -10.19 -25.03
CA PRO A 381 -2.02 -11.22 -25.97
C PRO A 381 -0.53 -11.08 -26.35
N PRO A 382 0.27 -12.15 -26.27
CA PRO A 382 1.63 -12.15 -26.78
C PRO A 382 1.61 -12.08 -28.32
N THR A 383 2.54 -11.31 -28.88
CA THR A 383 2.73 -11.21 -30.34
C THR A 383 3.20 -12.55 -30.91
N LEU A 384 3.00 -12.77 -32.22
CA LEU A 384 3.49 -13.98 -32.89
C LEU A 384 5.01 -14.18 -32.69
N GLN A 385 5.79 -13.09 -32.71
CA GLN A 385 7.23 -13.17 -32.46
C GLN A 385 7.56 -13.58 -31.01
N GLU A 386 6.82 -13.08 -30.01
CA GLU A 386 6.99 -13.51 -28.62
C GLU A 386 6.63 -14.99 -28.45
N LYS A 387 5.51 -15.45 -29.02
CA LYS A 387 5.11 -16.86 -28.98
C LYS A 387 6.16 -17.78 -29.58
N ASN A 388 6.59 -17.49 -30.81
CA ASN A 388 7.56 -18.33 -31.53
C ASN A 388 8.91 -18.39 -30.80
N LYS A 389 9.36 -17.29 -30.19
CA LYS A 389 10.57 -17.27 -29.34
C LYS A 389 10.41 -18.17 -28.11
N LEU A 390 9.27 -18.15 -27.44
CA LEU A 390 9.01 -18.96 -26.26
C LEU A 390 8.94 -20.47 -26.60
N VAL A 391 8.32 -20.84 -27.72
CA VAL A 391 8.30 -22.23 -28.19
C VAL A 391 9.70 -22.69 -28.62
N ALA A 392 10.47 -21.86 -29.33
CA ALA A 392 11.84 -22.19 -29.72
C ALA A 392 12.77 -22.51 -28.53
N LEU A 393 12.58 -21.85 -27.37
CA LEU A 393 13.31 -22.18 -26.15
C LEU A 393 13.03 -23.62 -25.65
N THR A 394 11.84 -24.16 -25.91
CA THR A 394 11.51 -25.53 -25.50
C THR A 394 12.29 -26.57 -26.31
N HIS A 395 12.57 -26.31 -27.59
CA HIS A 395 13.38 -27.20 -28.44
C HIS A 395 14.85 -27.26 -28.02
N LEU A 396 15.41 -26.18 -27.45
CA LEU A 396 16.79 -26.21 -26.92
C LEU A 396 16.98 -27.25 -25.80
N ALA A 397 15.93 -27.55 -25.03
CA ALA A 397 15.99 -28.60 -24.00
C ALA A 397 15.93 -30.02 -24.59
N ARG A 398 15.19 -30.18 -25.70
CA ARG A 398 15.09 -31.42 -26.49
C ARG A 398 16.40 -31.76 -27.20
N GLU A 399 17.02 -30.77 -27.85
CA GLU A 399 18.35 -30.92 -28.47
C GLU A 399 19.43 -31.36 -27.46
N ALA A 400 19.29 -30.97 -26.19
CA ALA A 400 20.22 -31.30 -25.10
C ALA A 400 20.08 -32.74 -24.54
N LYS A 401 19.12 -33.55 -25.02
CA LYS A 401 18.94 -34.98 -24.68
C LYS A 401 18.93 -35.30 -23.18
N LYS A 402 18.13 -34.56 -22.42
CA LYS A 402 17.97 -34.73 -20.96
C LYS A 402 16.88 -35.76 -20.63
N ARG A 403 16.67 -36.04 -19.34
CA ARG A 403 15.73 -37.10 -18.93
C ARG A 403 14.27 -36.64 -18.91
N ASP A 404 14.02 -35.34 -18.71
CA ASP A 404 12.69 -34.73 -18.61
C ASP A 404 12.56 -33.52 -19.58
N GLU A 405 12.99 -33.70 -20.84
CA GLU A 405 13.23 -32.63 -21.84
C GLU A 405 12.11 -31.59 -21.98
N PHE A 406 10.84 -32.00 -21.95
CA PHE A 406 9.70 -31.08 -22.14
C PHE A 406 9.45 -30.19 -20.90
N PRO A 407 9.32 -30.72 -19.66
CA PRO A 407 9.41 -29.91 -18.44
C PRO A 407 10.60 -28.94 -18.40
N GLU A 408 11.82 -29.38 -18.73
CA GLU A 408 12.99 -28.50 -18.81
C GLU A 408 12.82 -27.37 -19.84
N GLY A 409 12.25 -27.68 -21.01
CA GLY A 409 11.92 -26.69 -22.04
C GLY A 409 10.92 -25.64 -21.55
N ILE A 410 9.87 -26.09 -20.85
CA ILE A 410 8.89 -25.19 -20.22
C ILE A 410 9.57 -24.35 -19.12
N GLN A 411 10.47 -24.91 -18.31
CA GLN A 411 11.25 -24.12 -17.34
C GLN A 411 12.05 -23.01 -18.02
N LEU A 412 12.74 -23.29 -19.13
CA LEU A 412 13.51 -22.29 -19.86
C LEU A 412 12.62 -21.18 -20.43
N ALA A 413 11.45 -21.54 -20.98
CA ALA A 413 10.47 -20.57 -21.46
C ALA A 413 9.86 -19.73 -20.31
N VAL A 414 9.58 -20.32 -19.13
CA VAL A 414 9.13 -19.59 -17.94
C VAL A 414 10.20 -18.62 -17.44
N ARG A 415 11.48 -19.03 -17.39
CA ARG A 415 12.60 -18.15 -17.05
C ARG A 415 12.66 -16.92 -17.98
N ALA A 416 12.45 -17.13 -19.28
CA ALA A 416 12.41 -16.06 -20.27
C ALA A 416 11.18 -15.14 -20.13
N ILE A 417 9.99 -15.68 -19.81
CA ILE A 417 8.79 -14.87 -19.49
C ILE A 417 9.07 -13.97 -18.28
N LEU A 418 9.58 -14.54 -17.18
CA LEU A 418 9.81 -13.81 -15.93
C LEU A 418 10.98 -12.80 -15.98
N SER A 419 11.85 -12.93 -16.97
CA SER A 419 12.95 -11.99 -17.24
C SER A 419 12.62 -10.97 -18.34
N SER A 420 11.46 -11.09 -19.00
CA SER A 420 11.06 -10.23 -20.12
C SER A 420 10.68 -8.83 -19.64
N PRO A 421 11.05 -7.76 -20.38
CA PRO A 421 10.50 -6.41 -20.15
C PRO A 421 8.97 -6.36 -20.15
N SER A 422 8.30 -7.19 -20.96
CA SER A 422 6.83 -7.31 -21.00
C SER A 422 6.23 -7.82 -19.67
N PHE A 423 7.01 -8.54 -18.86
CA PHE A 423 6.62 -8.98 -17.52
C PHE A 423 7.11 -8.00 -16.43
N LEU A 424 8.40 -7.64 -16.46
CA LEU A 424 9.05 -6.82 -15.44
C LEU A 424 8.51 -5.38 -15.40
N PHE A 425 8.01 -4.85 -16.52
CA PHE A 425 7.44 -3.51 -16.62
C PHE A 425 5.94 -3.54 -16.93
N ARG A 426 5.30 -2.39 -16.72
CA ARG A 426 3.97 -2.06 -17.23
C ARG A 426 4.10 -1.10 -18.41
N PRO A 427 4.36 -1.59 -19.64
CA PRO A 427 4.53 -0.74 -20.80
C PRO A 427 3.18 -0.18 -21.28
N GLU A 428 3.15 1.12 -21.54
CA GLU A 428 2.04 1.84 -22.15
C GLU A 428 2.59 2.64 -23.36
N PRO A 429 2.99 1.98 -24.45
CA PRO A 429 3.78 2.62 -25.50
C PRO A 429 3.01 3.72 -26.22
N ASP A 430 3.64 4.87 -26.43
CA ASP A 430 3.07 5.98 -27.22
C ASP A 430 3.60 5.97 -28.65
N ALA A 431 2.73 6.26 -29.62
CA ALA A 431 3.14 6.46 -31.02
C ALA A 431 3.95 7.76 -31.22
N LYS A 432 3.90 8.69 -30.26
CA LYS A 432 4.65 9.94 -30.23
C LYS A 432 5.19 10.18 -28.80
N PRO A 433 6.25 9.49 -28.39
CA PRO A 433 6.75 9.54 -27.02
C PRO A 433 7.33 10.91 -26.61
N ASP A 434 7.72 11.76 -27.57
CA ASP A 434 8.31 13.10 -27.32
C ASP A 434 7.34 14.27 -27.61
N ASP A 435 6.03 14.00 -27.73
CA ASP A 435 4.99 15.00 -28.01
C ASP A 435 4.05 15.14 -26.79
N PRO A 436 4.16 16.20 -25.98
CA PRO A 436 3.32 16.40 -24.80
C PRO A 436 1.89 16.84 -25.17
N THR A 437 1.60 17.11 -26.45
CA THR A 437 0.26 17.42 -26.94
C THR A 437 -0.46 16.18 -27.49
N ALA A 438 0.29 15.11 -27.81
CA ALA A 438 -0.23 13.84 -28.33
C ALA A 438 -0.86 12.98 -27.23
N ARG A 439 -2.01 13.42 -26.73
CA ARG A 439 -2.83 12.63 -25.79
C ARG A 439 -3.48 11.46 -26.49
N ARG A 440 -3.57 10.34 -25.78
CA ARG A 440 -4.36 9.18 -26.20
C ARG A 440 -5.09 8.56 -25.02
N LEU A 441 -6.23 7.95 -25.32
CA LEU A 441 -6.89 6.99 -24.45
C LEU A 441 -6.03 5.71 -24.38
N LEU A 442 -6.00 5.10 -23.20
CA LEU A 442 -5.41 3.80 -22.99
C LEU A 442 -6.27 2.70 -23.64
N ASN A 443 -5.61 1.64 -24.09
CA ASN A 443 -6.29 0.44 -24.57
C ASN A 443 -6.83 -0.40 -23.40
N ASP A 444 -7.69 -1.36 -23.70
CA ASP A 444 -8.41 -2.13 -22.70
C ASP A 444 -7.49 -2.99 -21.80
N TYR A 445 -6.32 -3.43 -22.28
CA TYR A 445 -5.31 -4.15 -21.49
C TYR A 445 -4.48 -3.23 -20.60
N GLU A 446 -4.17 -2.02 -21.08
CA GLU A 446 -3.53 -0.96 -20.28
C GLU A 446 -4.44 -0.54 -19.12
N LEU A 447 -5.74 -0.33 -19.39
CA LEU A 447 -6.74 -0.03 -18.36
C LEU A 447 -6.91 -1.19 -17.37
N ALA A 448 -6.97 -2.44 -17.85
CA ALA A 448 -7.02 -3.62 -16.99
C ALA A 448 -5.80 -3.69 -16.06
N THR A 449 -4.61 -3.43 -16.59
CA THR A 449 -3.34 -3.42 -15.86
C THR A 449 -3.29 -2.29 -14.83
N ARG A 450 -3.69 -1.06 -15.19
CA ARG A 450 -3.77 0.04 -14.20
C ARG A 450 -4.74 -0.31 -13.07
N LEU A 451 -5.91 -0.88 -13.39
CA LEU A 451 -6.92 -1.24 -12.39
C LEU A 451 -6.45 -2.37 -11.46
N SER A 452 -5.83 -3.43 -11.99
CA SER A 452 -5.38 -4.57 -11.19
C SER A 452 -4.24 -4.22 -10.25
N TYR A 453 -3.26 -3.45 -10.70
CA TYR A 453 -2.16 -3.04 -9.83
C TYR A 453 -2.57 -1.95 -8.84
N PHE A 454 -3.55 -1.10 -9.17
CA PHE A 454 -4.15 -0.16 -8.22
C PHE A 454 -4.87 -0.87 -7.06
N LEU A 455 -5.75 -1.84 -7.36
CA LEU A 455 -6.62 -2.44 -6.33
C LEU A 455 -6.02 -3.69 -5.66
N TRP A 456 -5.23 -4.48 -6.38
CA TRP A 456 -4.71 -5.78 -5.92
C TRP A 456 -3.18 -5.88 -5.91
N SER A 457 -2.46 -4.83 -6.35
CA SER A 457 -0.99 -4.84 -6.50
C SER A 457 -0.48 -6.08 -7.25
N SER A 458 -1.22 -6.52 -8.27
CA SER A 458 -1.00 -7.77 -9.01
C SER A 458 -1.58 -7.65 -10.43
N MET A 459 -1.33 -8.64 -11.27
CA MET A 459 -1.86 -8.70 -12.64
C MET A 459 -3.40 -8.86 -12.68
N PRO A 460 -4.05 -8.53 -13.82
CA PRO A 460 -5.47 -8.80 -14.04
C PRO A 460 -5.83 -10.27 -13.83
N ASP A 461 -7.04 -10.54 -13.33
CA ASP A 461 -7.61 -11.87 -13.35
C ASP A 461 -8.26 -12.21 -14.70
N ASP A 462 -8.65 -13.46 -14.86
CA ASP A 462 -9.16 -13.97 -16.13
C ASP A 462 -10.50 -13.32 -16.52
N GLU A 463 -11.30 -12.85 -15.54
CA GLU A 463 -12.49 -12.03 -15.83
C GLU A 463 -12.10 -10.67 -16.42
N LEU A 464 -11.18 -9.93 -15.78
CA LEU A 464 -10.78 -8.61 -16.24
C LEU A 464 -10.08 -8.69 -17.61
N LEU A 465 -9.26 -9.71 -17.84
CA LEU A 465 -8.67 -9.99 -19.16
C LEU A 465 -9.75 -10.30 -20.21
N ARG A 466 -10.78 -11.08 -19.89
CA ARG A 466 -11.88 -11.39 -20.81
C ARG A 466 -12.71 -10.15 -21.17
N VAL A 467 -12.92 -9.22 -20.22
CA VAL A 467 -13.59 -7.95 -20.55
C VAL A 467 -12.69 -7.07 -21.42
N ALA A 468 -11.38 -7.08 -21.18
CA ALA A 468 -10.40 -6.40 -22.03
C ALA A 468 -10.33 -6.99 -23.46
N ASP A 469 -10.32 -8.32 -23.60
CA ASP A 469 -10.41 -9.03 -24.89
C ASP A 469 -11.64 -8.57 -25.70
N SER A 470 -12.75 -8.26 -25.03
CA SER A 470 -13.99 -7.79 -25.66
C SER A 470 -14.02 -6.30 -26.03
N GLY A 471 -12.94 -5.53 -25.73
CA GLY A 471 -12.83 -4.11 -26.07
C GLY A 471 -13.76 -3.17 -25.28
N LYS A 472 -14.27 -3.62 -24.12
CA LYS A 472 -15.30 -2.92 -23.34
C LYS A 472 -14.78 -2.12 -22.14
N LEU A 473 -13.50 -2.22 -21.77
CA LEU A 473 -12.97 -1.57 -20.56
C LEU A 473 -12.89 -0.04 -20.69
N LYS A 474 -12.87 0.49 -21.92
CA LYS A 474 -12.90 1.93 -22.19
C LYS A 474 -14.22 2.60 -21.80
N ASP A 475 -15.32 1.84 -21.69
CA ASP A 475 -16.60 2.33 -21.18
C ASP A 475 -16.50 2.60 -19.67
N PRO A 476 -16.71 3.85 -19.21
CA PRO A 476 -16.68 4.19 -17.78
C PRO A 476 -17.59 3.32 -16.91
N ALA A 477 -18.76 2.91 -17.39
CA ALA A 477 -19.69 2.09 -16.62
C ALA A 477 -19.16 0.67 -16.40
N VAL A 478 -18.53 0.08 -17.43
CA VAL A 478 -17.88 -1.24 -17.35
C VAL A 478 -16.65 -1.19 -16.45
N LEU A 479 -15.83 -0.14 -16.57
CA LEU A 479 -14.64 0.07 -15.73
C LEU A 479 -15.02 0.21 -14.25
N VAL A 480 -16.07 0.99 -13.94
CA VAL A 480 -16.61 1.13 -12.58
C VAL A 480 -17.17 -0.19 -12.05
N ALA A 481 -17.88 -0.96 -12.87
CA ALA A 481 -18.40 -2.28 -12.47
C ALA A 481 -17.27 -3.24 -12.09
N GLN A 482 -16.20 -3.29 -12.87
CA GLN A 482 -15.01 -4.08 -12.56
C GLN A 482 -14.27 -3.58 -11.31
N ALA A 483 -14.09 -2.27 -11.15
CA ALA A 483 -13.49 -1.70 -9.94
C ALA A 483 -14.28 -2.08 -8.66
N ARG A 484 -15.62 -2.00 -8.71
CA ARG A 484 -16.51 -2.40 -7.60
C ARG A 484 -16.44 -3.89 -7.29
N ARG A 485 -16.34 -4.74 -8.30
CA ARG A 485 -16.12 -6.19 -8.12
C ARG A 485 -14.80 -6.43 -7.39
N MET A 486 -13.72 -5.83 -7.87
CA MET A 486 -12.36 -6.04 -7.38
C MET A 486 -12.16 -5.51 -5.95
N MET A 487 -12.82 -4.42 -5.55
CA MET A 487 -12.80 -3.92 -4.17
C MET A 487 -13.45 -4.87 -3.16
N ARG A 488 -14.39 -5.73 -3.59
CA ARG A 488 -15.06 -6.72 -2.72
C ARG A 488 -14.31 -8.04 -2.61
N ASP A 489 -13.37 -8.28 -3.51
CA ASP A 489 -12.55 -9.50 -3.52
C ASP A 489 -11.57 -9.51 -2.32
N PRO A 490 -11.26 -10.68 -1.73
CA PRO A 490 -10.21 -10.80 -0.71
C PRO A 490 -8.85 -10.21 -1.11
N LYS A 491 -8.49 -10.19 -2.40
CA LYS A 491 -7.27 -9.56 -2.91
C LYS A 491 -7.21 -8.04 -2.67
N ALA A 492 -8.34 -7.37 -2.40
CA ALA A 492 -8.35 -5.96 -2.00
C ALA A 492 -7.59 -5.67 -0.70
N ALA A 493 -7.27 -6.70 0.11
CA ALA A 493 -6.34 -6.57 1.23
C ALA A 493 -4.95 -6.04 0.79
N ALA A 494 -4.51 -6.30 -0.45
CA ALA A 494 -3.27 -5.75 -0.98
C ALA A 494 -3.28 -4.21 -1.05
N LEU A 495 -4.46 -3.58 -1.21
CA LEU A 495 -4.62 -2.13 -1.10
C LEU A 495 -4.30 -1.65 0.32
N ALA A 496 -4.71 -2.39 1.35
CA ALA A 496 -4.34 -2.06 2.74
C ALA A 496 -2.82 -2.23 2.94
N GLU A 497 -2.25 -3.35 2.53
CA GLU A 497 -0.81 -3.66 2.71
C GLU A 497 0.11 -2.68 1.97
N ASN A 498 -0.26 -2.26 0.76
CA ASN A 498 0.62 -1.52 -0.13
C ASN A 498 0.28 -0.03 -0.26
N PHE A 499 -0.98 0.40 -0.15
CA PHE A 499 -1.31 1.82 -0.03
C PHE A 499 -1.36 2.25 1.44
N ALA A 500 -2.24 1.66 2.26
CA ALA A 500 -2.43 2.14 3.64
C ALA A 500 -1.19 1.90 4.52
N GLY A 501 -0.47 0.79 4.30
CA GLY A 501 0.81 0.50 4.96
C GLY A 501 1.92 1.52 4.67
N GLN A 502 1.84 2.24 3.55
CA GLN A 502 2.76 3.33 3.19
C GLN A 502 2.23 4.69 3.62
N TRP A 503 0.97 5.01 3.29
CA TRP A 503 0.28 6.25 3.67
C TRP A 503 0.29 6.48 5.19
N LEU A 504 -0.05 5.47 5.98
CA LEU A 504 -0.02 5.53 7.45
C LEU A 504 1.36 5.18 8.02
N GLN A 505 2.33 4.86 7.16
CA GLN A 505 3.73 4.52 7.48
C GLN A 505 3.91 3.26 8.33
N LEU A 506 2.91 2.37 8.36
CA LEU A 506 2.85 1.15 9.17
C LEU A 506 4.05 0.23 8.96
N ARG A 507 4.59 0.15 7.74
CA ARG A 507 5.78 -0.66 7.42
C ARG A 507 7.02 -0.30 8.26
N LYS A 508 7.08 0.90 8.84
CA LYS A 508 8.15 1.32 9.77
C LYS A 508 8.00 0.70 11.16
N LEU A 509 6.83 0.17 11.52
CA LEU A 509 6.53 -0.38 12.84
C LEU A 509 7.35 -1.63 13.11
N ALA A 510 7.68 -2.41 12.06
CA ALA A 510 8.59 -3.56 12.15
C ALA A 510 9.94 -3.21 12.79
N ALA A 511 10.47 -2.00 12.53
CA ALA A 511 11.72 -1.48 13.10
C ALA A 511 11.54 -0.68 14.40
N ALA A 512 10.31 -0.47 14.88
CA ALA A 512 10.06 0.29 16.10
C ALA A 512 10.56 -0.46 17.34
N GLN A 513 11.33 0.24 18.18
CA GLN A 513 11.84 -0.24 19.47
C GLN A 513 11.55 0.80 20.57
N PRO A 514 10.28 0.99 20.95
CA PRO A 514 9.94 1.73 22.16
C PRO A 514 10.54 1.04 23.40
N GLY A 515 10.96 1.83 24.39
CA GLY A 515 11.47 1.38 25.68
C GLY A 515 10.38 0.87 26.63
N ASP A 516 9.37 0.19 26.09
CA ASP A 516 8.23 -0.36 26.82
C ASP A 516 8.32 -1.90 26.84
N PRO A 517 8.53 -2.55 28.00
CA PRO A 517 8.63 -4.01 28.09
C PRO A 517 7.39 -4.77 27.58
N ALA A 518 6.21 -4.12 27.51
CA ALA A 518 5.01 -4.74 26.96
C ALA A 518 5.00 -4.82 25.43
N PHE A 519 5.87 -4.07 24.73
CA PHE A 519 5.92 -3.99 23.26
C PHE A 519 6.60 -5.20 22.61
N SER A 520 5.99 -6.37 22.80
CA SER A 520 6.41 -7.62 22.16
C SER A 520 6.20 -7.61 20.63
N PRO A 521 6.94 -8.44 19.87
CA PRO A 521 6.69 -8.64 18.44
C PRO A 521 5.25 -9.10 18.12
N ALA A 522 4.64 -9.90 19.01
CA ALA A 522 3.26 -10.34 18.88
C ALA A 522 2.26 -9.19 19.00
N LEU A 523 2.45 -8.30 19.99
CA LEU A 523 1.62 -7.10 20.16
C LEU A 523 1.80 -6.13 18.97
N ARG A 524 3.05 -5.92 18.51
CA ARG A 524 3.38 -5.12 17.33
C ARG A 524 2.64 -5.59 16.07
N ASN A 525 2.69 -6.88 15.78
CA ASN A 525 1.96 -7.50 14.68
C ASN A 525 0.45 -7.32 14.85
N ALA A 526 -0.07 -7.43 16.08
CA ALA A 526 -1.49 -7.24 16.35
C ALA A 526 -1.96 -5.80 16.09
N MET A 527 -1.17 -4.78 16.46
CA MET A 527 -1.45 -3.36 16.16
C MET A 527 -1.42 -3.05 14.67
N GLU A 528 -0.47 -3.63 13.92
CA GLU A 528 -0.42 -3.49 12.46
C GLU A 528 -1.63 -4.16 11.80
N THR A 529 -1.94 -5.39 12.20
CA THR A 529 -3.08 -6.17 11.68
C THR A 529 -4.43 -5.52 11.98
N GLU A 530 -4.61 -4.91 13.17
CA GLU A 530 -5.78 -4.06 13.46
C GLU A 530 -5.97 -3.00 12.36
N THR A 531 -4.91 -2.24 12.09
CA THR A 531 -4.97 -1.07 11.21
C THR A 531 -5.25 -1.49 9.76
N LEU A 532 -4.58 -2.54 9.29
CA LEU A 532 -4.78 -3.10 7.95
C LEU A 532 -6.17 -3.72 7.78
N ARG A 533 -6.69 -4.45 8.78
CA ARG A 533 -8.06 -4.99 8.76
C ARG A 533 -9.11 -3.89 8.82
N PHE A 534 -8.90 -2.84 9.61
CA PHE A 534 -9.79 -1.69 9.65
C PHE A 534 -9.88 -0.99 8.29
N PHE A 535 -8.74 -0.74 7.63
CA PHE A 535 -8.73 -0.21 6.27
C PHE A 535 -9.43 -1.15 5.28
N THR A 536 -9.12 -2.45 5.32
CA THR A 536 -9.72 -3.46 4.43
C THR A 536 -11.24 -3.52 4.60
N GLY A 537 -11.75 -3.48 5.84
CA GLY A 537 -13.18 -3.41 6.12
C GLY A 537 -13.83 -2.13 5.60
N VAL A 538 -13.14 -0.98 5.65
CA VAL A 538 -13.65 0.27 5.05
C VAL A 538 -13.78 0.16 3.53
N VAL A 539 -12.85 -0.51 2.86
CA VAL A 539 -12.89 -0.76 1.40
C VAL A 539 -13.98 -1.76 1.03
N GLN A 540 -13.97 -2.97 1.62
CA GLN A 540 -14.82 -4.09 1.21
C GLN A 540 -16.30 -3.87 1.57
N GLU A 541 -16.60 -3.24 2.71
CA GLU A 541 -17.97 -2.90 3.11
C GLU A 541 -18.48 -1.58 2.48
N ASP A 542 -17.66 -0.90 1.66
CA ASP A 542 -17.90 0.45 1.14
C ASP A 542 -18.38 1.41 2.23
N ARG A 543 -17.53 1.63 3.24
CA ARG A 543 -17.79 2.50 4.38
C ARG A 543 -17.50 3.97 4.04
N SER A 544 -17.87 4.89 4.93
CA SER A 544 -17.47 6.28 4.78
C SER A 544 -15.99 6.43 5.11
N VAL A 545 -15.21 7.11 4.28
CA VAL A 545 -13.79 7.39 4.59
C VAL A 545 -13.63 8.27 5.82
N LEU A 546 -14.69 8.97 6.25
CA LEU A 546 -14.68 9.74 7.51
C LEU A 546 -14.57 8.84 8.74
N GLU A 547 -14.88 7.54 8.62
CA GLU A 547 -14.65 6.54 9.67
C GLU A 547 -13.15 6.37 9.97
N PHE A 548 -12.25 6.72 9.05
CA PHE A 548 -10.82 6.82 9.34
C PHE A 548 -10.52 7.88 10.42
N LEU A 549 -11.27 8.98 10.48
CA LEU A 549 -11.11 10.02 11.50
C LEU A 549 -11.82 9.64 12.80
N ASP A 550 -13.05 9.14 12.72
CA ASP A 550 -13.84 8.72 13.89
C ASP A 550 -14.79 7.55 13.54
N ALA A 551 -14.49 6.38 14.08
CA ALA A 551 -15.33 5.18 14.02
C ALA A 551 -15.58 4.65 15.44
N ASP A 552 -16.76 4.10 15.71
CA ASP A 552 -17.09 3.51 17.02
C ASP A 552 -16.68 2.03 17.14
N TYR A 553 -15.86 1.52 16.22
CA TYR A 553 -15.42 0.12 16.18
C TYR A 553 -13.95 -0.01 15.73
N SER A 554 -13.37 -1.18 15.99
CA SER A 554 -12.10 -1.62 15.38
C SER A 554 -12.05 -3.15 15.24
N TYR A 555 -10.96 -3.68 14.70
CA TYR A 555 -10.68 -5.10 14.60
C TYR A 555 -9.63 -5.50 15.65
N VAL A 556 -10.02 -6.33 16.61
CA VAL A 556 -9.21 -6.61 17.82
C VAL A 556 -9.15 -8.12 18.07
N ASN A 557 -8.00 -8.61 18.54
CA ASN A 557 -7.79 -9.97 19.04
C ASN A 557 -7.54 -9.97 20.55
N ALA A 558 -7.54 -11.13 21.22
CA ALA A 558 -7.40 -11.20 22.68
C ALA A 558 -6.16 -10.46 23.26
N PRO A 559 -4.94 -10.55 22.70
CA PRO A 559 -3.79 -9.75 23.14
C PRO A 559 -4.03 -8.23 23.07
N LEU A 560 -4.62 -7.75 21.97
CA LEU A 560 -4.88 -6.33 21.76
C LEU A 560 -6.05 -5.82 22.61
N ALA A 561 -7.07 -6.65 22.86
CA ALA A 561 -8.17 -6.34 23.78
C ALA A 561 -7.64 -6.09 25.20
N LYS A 562 -6.79 -7.00 25.70
CA LYS A 562 -6.10 -6.84 26.99
C LYS A 562 -5.25 -5.57 27.03
N PHE A 563 -4.50 -5.27 25.97
CA PHE A 563 -3.69 -4.07 25.87
C PHE A 563 -4.51 -2.76 25.85
N TYR A 564 -5.71 -2.80 25.26
CA TYR A 564 -6.63 -1.67 25.18
C TYR A 564 -7.57 -1.52 26.38
N GLY A 565 -7.59 -2.47 27.32
CA GLY A 565 -8.55 -2.47 28.44
C GLY A 565 -9.99 -2.74 27.99
N LEU A 566 -10.18 -3.46 26.89
CA LEU A 566 -11.48 -3.87 26.38
C LEU A 566 -11.96 -5.15 27.07
N PRO A 567 -13.28 -5.46 27.03
CA PRO A 567 -13.80 -6.76 27.45
C PRO A 567 -13.06 -7.92 26.77
N GLU A 568 -12.96 -9.05 27.48
CA GLU A 568 -12.28 -10.24 26.97
C GLU A 568 -12.92 -10.77 25.69
N ILE A 569 -12.10 -11.03 24.67
CA ILE A 569 -12.53 -11.59 23.38
C ILE A 569 -12.21 -13.09 23.39
N THR A 570 -13.24 -13.92 23.27
CA THR A 570 -13.12 -15.38 23.17
C THR A 570 -12.95 -15.84 21.72
N GLY A 571 -12.14 -16.87 21.50
CA GLY A 571 -11.86 -17.46 20.18
C GLY A 571 -10.58 -16.93 19.54
N GLU A 572 -10.08 -17.64 18.53
CA GLU A 572 -8.84 -17.26 17.84
C GLU A 572 -9.09 -16.20 16.74
N GLY A 573 -8.12 -15.31 16.55
CA GLY A 573 -8.14 -14.32 15.46
C GLY A 573 -8.68 -12.94 15.84
N PHE A 574 -9.01 -12.15 14.80
CA PHE A 574 -9.45 -10.76 14.91
C PHE A 574 -10.96 -10.64 14.72
N GLN A 575 -11.62 -9.96 15.66
CA GLN A 575 -13.07 -9.74 15.64
C GLN A 575 -13.37 -8.24 15.57
N ARG A 576 -14.47 -7.88 14.91
CA ARG A 576 -14.97 -6.50 14.92
C ARG A 576 -15.62 -6.21 16.27
N VAL A 577 -15.06 -5.29 17.03
CA VAL A 577 -15.56 -4.91 18.37
C VAL A 577 -15.99 -3.45 18.40
N LYS A 578 -17.05 -3.17 19.16
CA LYS A 578 -17.45 -1.79 19.48
C LYS A 578 -16.49 -1.22 20.51
N LEU A 579 -16.06 0.02 20.31
CA LEU A 579 -15.12 0.72 21.17
C LEU A 579 -15.84 1.58 22.23
N PRO A 580 -15.26 1.73 23.43
CA PRO A 580 -15.72 2.70 24.42
C PRO A 580 -15.69 4.12 23.87
N ALA A 581 -16.75 4.88 24.13
CA ALA A 581 -16.86 6.27 23.69
C ALA A 581 -15.74 7.14 24.27
N GLY A 582 -15.28 8.12 23.48
CA GLY A 582 -14.31 9.14 23.88
C GLY A 582 -12.84 8.71 23.88
N GLN A 583 -12.52 7.45 24.20
CA GLN A 583 -11.13 6.98 24.34
C GLN A 583 -10.50 6.39 23.08
N ARG A 584 -11.27 5.73 22.20
CA ARG A 584 -10.75 5.14 20.96
C ARG A 584 -11.70 5.38 19.78
N GLY A 585 -11.28 5.00 18.58
CA GLY A 585 -12.01 5.14 17.32
C GLY A 585 -11.20 5.88 16.25
N GLY A 586 -11.22 5.37 15.02
CA GLY A 586 -10.41 5.93 13.92
C GLY A 586 -8.89 5.79 14.15
N ILE A 587 -8.12 6.06 13.08
CA ILE A 587 -6.67 5.80 13.01
C ILE A 587 -5.85 6.64 14.00
N LEU A 588 -6.37 7.79 14.42
CA LEU A 588 -5.75 8.69 15.41
C LEU A 588 -5.58 8.08 16.80
N SER A 589 -6.33 7.01 17.10
CA SER A 589 -6.33 6.31 18.39
C SER A 589 -5.70 4.91 18.35
N MET A 590 -5.24 4.48 17.16
CA MET A 590 -4.63 3.16 16.96
C MET A 590 -3.19 3.17 17.46
N ALA A 591 -2.83 2.13 18.20
CA ALA A 591 -1.52 2.06 18.83
C ALA A 591 -0.36 1.96 17.83
N SER A 592 -0.60 1.43 16.64
CA SER A 592 0.35 1.44 15.50
C SER A 592 0.80 2.87 15.18
N VAL A 593 -0.15 3.77 14.93
CA VAL A 593 0.08 5.19 14.62
C VAL A 593 0.68 5.93 15.82
N LEU A 594 0.15 5.69 17.03
CA LEU A 594 0.62 6.35 18.26
C LEU A 594 2.06 5.96 18.65
N THR A 595 2.48 4.74 18.32
CA THR A 595 3.87 4.27 18.47
C THR A 595 4.78 4.93 17.44
N LEU A 596 4.40 4.90 16.15
CA LEU A 596 5.17 5.48 15.04
C LEU A 596 5.38 7.00 15.18
N THR A 597 4.43 7.68 15.80
CA THR A 597 4.47 9.13 16.05
C THR A 597 5.11 9.50 17.39
N SER A 598 5.76 8.56 18.08
CA SER A 598 6.48 8.80 19.33
C SER A 598 8.02 8.79 19.14
N ASN A 599 8.75 8.95 20.24
CA ASN A 599 10.18 8.67 20.34
C ASN A 599 10.38 7.34 21.10
N PRO A 600 11.53 6.65 20.97
CA PRO A 600 11.77 5.39 21.68
C PRO A 600 11.54 5.48 23.19
N SER A 601 11.86 6.61 23.83
CA SER A 601 11.77 6.80 25.29
C SER A 601 10.59 7.63 25.78
N ARG A 602 9.77 8.23 24.89
CA ARG A 602 8.67 9.14 25.29
C ARG A 602 7.72 9.47 24.14
N THR A 603 6.54 9.99 24.46
CA THR A 603 5.60 10.59 23.50
C THR A 603 6.22 11.77 22.73
N SER A 604 5.58 12.20 21.64
CA SER A 604 6.00 13.38 20.88
C SER A 604 4.81 14.09 20.23
N PRO A 605 4.25 15.13 20.89
CA PRO A 605 3.24 16.01 20.31
C PRO A 605 3.64 16.57 18.94
N VAL A 606 4.91 16.98 18.79
CA VAL A 606 5.49 17.47 17.53
C VAL A 606 5.32 16.44 16.40
N LYS A 607 5.76 15.18 16.60
CA LYS A 607 5.62 14.13 15.59
C LYS A 607 4.16 13.75 15.33
N ARG A 608 3.34 13.65 16.39
CA ARG A 608 1.89 13.37 16.32
C ARG A 608 1.17 14.42 15.47
N GLY A 609 1.36 15.70 15.79
CA GLY A 609 0.82 16.82 15.05
C GLY A 609 1.31 16.89 13.60
N LYS A 610 2.62 16.72 13.37
CA LYS A 610 3.18 16.67 12.01
C LYS A 610 2.51 15.59 11.19
N TRP A 611 2.35 14.39 11.75
CA TRP A 611 1.75 13.26 11.07
C TRP A 611 0.29 13.53 10.68
N VAL A 612 -0.51 14.16 11.54
CA VAL A 612 -1.89 14.56 11.21
C VAL A 612 -1.91 15.60 10.08
N LEU A 613 -1.07 16.63 10.15
CA LEU A 613 -1.02 17.70 9.15
C LEU A 613 -0.59 17.19 7.75
N ASP A 614 0.42 16.31 7.72
CA ASP A 614 1.06 15.77 6.51
C ASP A 614 0.21 14.65 5.86
N ASN A 615 -0.22 13.67 6.65
CA ASN A 615 -0.86 12.45 6.14
C ASN A 615 -2.39 12.59 6.05
N LEU A 616 -3.04 13.40 6.89
CA LEU A 616 -4.51 13.53 6.91
C LEU A 616 -5.03 14.85 6.31
N LEU A 617 -4.29 15.95 6.40
CA LEU A 617 -4.75 17.27 5.93
C LEU A 617 -4.00 17.82 4.72
N GLY A 618 -2.92 17.15 4.28
CA GLY A 618 -2.14 17.56 3.10
C GLY A 618 -1.42 18.90 3.25
N THR A 619 -1.23 19.38 4.49
CA THR A 619 -0.57 20.65 4.82
C THR A 619 0.65 20.38 5.70
N PRO A 620 1.68 19.68 5.19
CA PRO A 620 2.86 19.36 5.99
C PRO A 620 3.55 20.65 6.48
N PRO A 621 4.00 20.72 7.75
CA PRO A 621 4.78 21.85 8.22
C PRO A 621 6.09 21.96 7.42
N PRO A 622 6.62 23.17 7.20
CA PRO A 622 7.87 23.37 6.47
C PRO A 622 9.05 22.70 7.20
N PRO A 623 10.17 22.42 6.49
CA PRO A 623 11.37 21.91 7.12
C PRO A 623 11.86 22.87 8.24
N PRO A 624 12.45 22.34 9.32
CA PRO A 624 12.95 23.17 10.41
C PRO A 624 14.06 24.12 9.91
N PRO A 625 14.18 25.34 10.47
CA PRO A 625 15.28 26.23 10.12
C PRO A 625 16.64 25.58 10.41
N PRO A 626 17.68 25.84 9.59
CA PRO A 626 19.02 25.37 9.88
C PRO A 626 19.51 25.92 11.23
N ASN A 627 20.29 25.11 11.95
CA ASN A 627 20.94 25.43 13.22
C ASN A 627 20.05 25.65 14.46
N VAL A 628 18.78 25.21 14.46
CA VAL A 628 17.97 25.17 15.70
C VAL A 628 18.38 23.97 16.57
N PRO A 629 18.80 24.16 17.84
CA PRO A 629 19.14 23.04 18.73
C PRO A 629 17.94 22.14 18.99
N LEU A 630 18.16 20.82 19.00
CA LEU A 630 17.14 19.87 19.43
C LEU A 630 16.72 20.14 20.88
N LEU A 631 15.41 19.99 21.17
CA LEU A 631 14.86 20.03 22.53
C LEU A 631 15.58 19.09 23.52
N GLU A 632 16.24 18.04 23.02
CA GLU A 632 17.03 17.08 23.80
C GLU A 632 18.43 17.57 24.18
N ALA A 633 18.96 18.59 23.51
CA ALA A 633 20.22 19.23 23.85
C ALA A 633 20.07 20.23 25.01
N GLN A 634 18.84 20.68 25.30
CA GLN A 634 18.51 21.62 26.40
C GLN A 634 18.43 20.93 27.78
N LYS A 635 19.19 19.85 27.99
CA LYS A 635 19.21 19.01 29.21
C LYS A 635 19.58 19.74 30.51
N GLY A 636 20.12 20.96 30.43
CA GLY A 636 20.60 21.72 31.60
C GLY A 636 19.62 22.72 32.22
N ALA A 637 18.46 22.99 31.61
CA ALA A 637 17.62 24.14 32.02
C ALA A 637 16.15 23.79 32.38
N ILE A 638 15.70 22.55 32.16
CA ILE A 638 14.27 22.19 32.35
C ILE A 638 14.12 20.88 33.13
N THR A 639 14.52 20.91 34.40
CA THR A 639 14.22 19.86 35.38
C THR A 639 12.88 20.16 36.06
N ALA A 640 11.97 19.17 36.07
CA ALA A 640 10.64 19.16 36.69
C ALA A 640 9.42 19.81 35.97
N GLU A 641 9.52 20.28 34.72
CA GLU A 641 8.35 20.80 33.96
C GLU A 641 7.65 19.77 33.03
N THR A 642 6.33 19.93 32.85
CA THR A 642 5.51 19.09 31.98
C THR A 642 5.92 19.22 30.50
N LEU A 643 5.57 18.24 29.67
CA LEU A 643 5.88 18.28 28.23
C LEU A 643 5.21 19.48 27.52
N ARG A 644 3.99 19.83 27.94
CA ARG A 644 3.29 21.05 27.52
C ARG A 644 4.11 22.30 27.80
N LYS A 645 4.62 22.47 29.02
CA LYS A 645 5.35 23.68 29.41
C LYS A 645 6.67 23.83 28.64
N ARG A 646 7.36 22.71 28.39
CA ARG A 646 8.54 22.65 27.51
C ARG A 646 8.24 23.16 26.09
N LEU A 647 7.10 22.78 25.50
CA LEU A 647 6.69 23.26 24.17
C LEU A 647 6.24 24.73 24.19
N GLU A 648 5.57 25.21 25.24
CA GLU A 648 5.26 26.63 25.42
C GLU A 648 6.54 27.49 25.45
N ILE A 649 7.54 27.08 26.24
CA ILE A 649 8.84 27.77 26.31
C ILE A 649 9.52 27.75 24.93
N HIS A 650 9.53 26.61 24.24
CA HIS A 650 10.11 26.51 22.90
C HIS A 650 9.44 27.44 21.88
N ARG A 651 8.12 27.62 22.00
CA ARG A 651 7.31 28.52 21.17
C ARG A 651 7.43 30.00 21.54
N THR A 652 8.19 30.39 22.56
CA THR A 652 8.49 31.81 22.82
C THR A 652 9.33 32.44 21.70
N ASN A 653 10.09 31.64 20.95
CA ASN A 653 10.79 32.08 19.74
C ASN A 653 9.79 32.21 18.56
N PRO A 654 9.57 33.42 17.99
CA PRO A 654 8.63 33.62 16.89
C PRO A 654 8.90 32.74 15.66
N ALA A 655 10.18 32.47 15.35
CA ALA A 655 10.54 31.61 14.22
C ALA A 655 10.07 30.15 14.40
N CYS A 656 9.96 29.68 15.64
CA CYS A 656 9.44 28.35 15.98
C CYS A 656 7.90 28.37 16.10
N ALA A 657 7.35 29.42 16.72
CA ALA A 657 5.92 29.59 16.97
C ALA A 657 5.06 29.46 15.70
N ASN A 658 5.51 30.02 14.58
CA ASN A 658 4.79 30.03 13.30
C ASN A 658 4.48 28.62 12.78
N CYS A 659 5.37 27.65 13.01
CA CYS A 659 5.18 26.27 12.55
C CYS A 659 4.59 25.36 13.64
N HIS A 660 4.98 25.58 14.90
CA HIS A 660 4.58 24.73 16.01
C HIS A 660 3.17 24.98 16.53
N THR A 661 2.57 26.16 16.32
CA THR A 661 1.29 26.50 16.95
C THR A 661 0.14 25.54 16.62
N GLN A 662 -0.02 25.16 15.35
CA GLN A 662 -1.05 24.19 14.94
C GLN A 662 -0.65 22.75 15.29
N MET A 663 0.61 22.40 15.01
CA MET A 663 1.17 21.06 15.20
C MET A 663 1.14 20.62 16.67
N ASP A 664 1.68 21.44 17.57
CA ASP A 664 1.77 21.11 18.99
C ASP A 664 0.39 21.02 19.63
N ALA A 665 -0.57 21.87 19.24
CA ALA A 665 -1.94 21.80 19.74
C ALA A 665 -2.62 20.47 19.38
N ILE A 666 -2.50 20.02 18.11
CA ILE A 666 -3.02 18.72 17.65
C ILE A 666 -2.32 17.57 18.39
N GLY A 667 -0.99 17.64 18.53
CA GLY A 667 -0.21 16.62 19.21
C GLY A 667 -0.52 16.50 20.71
N LEU A 668 -0.69 17.63 21.40
CA LEU A 668 -1.02 17.69 22.82
C LEU A 668 -2.41 17.14 23.11
N ALA A 669 -3.37 17.24 22.18
CA ALA A 669 -4.68 16.59 22.29
C ALA A 669 -4.58 15.06 22.42
N LEU A 670 -3.50 14.47 21.88
CA LEU A 670 -3.27 13.02 21.86
C LEU A 670 -2.41 12.55 23.05
N GLU A 671 -2.02 13.42 23.98
CA GLU A 671 -1.16 13.02 25.10
C GLU A 671 -1.86 12.12 26.13
N ASN A 672 -3.19 11.99 26.09
CA ASN A 672 -3.90 10.91 26.80
C ASN A 672 -3.50 9.49 26.32
N TYR A 673 -2.71 9.36 25.25
CA TYR A 673 -2.05 8.11 24.91
C TYR A 673 -0.57 8.14 25.25
N ASP A 674 -0.07 7.07 25.88
CA ASP A 674 1.36 6.85 26.14
C ASP A 674 2.17 6.61 24.85
N LEU A 675 3.45 6.26 24.98
CA LEU A 675 4.36 6.09 23.85
C LEU A 675 4.07 4.85 22.97
N VAL A 676 3.23 3.90 23.44
CA VAL A 676 2.77 2.71 22.69
C VAL A 676 1.25 2.71 22.43
N GLY A 677 0.52 3.75 22.84
CA GLY A 677 -0.91 3.91 22.58
C GLY A 677 -1.86 3.39 23.68
N ARG A 678 -1.40 3.15 24.91
CA ARG A 678 -2.28 2.92 26.07
C ARG A 678 -2.85 4.23 26.60
N TRP A 679 -4.06 4.17 27.15
CA TRP A 679 -4.69 5.35 27.75
C TRP A 679 -4.03 5.73 29.09
N ARG A 680 -3.91 7.04 29.34
CA ARG A 680 -3.36 7.61 30.59
C ARG A 680 -3.98 8.97 30.92
N THR A 681 -3.93 9.33 32.21
CA THR A 681 -4.46 10.59 32.76
C THR A 681 -3.38 11.47 33.40
N ASP A 682 -2.21 10.92 33.71
CA ASP A 682 -1.07 11.65 34.27
C ASP A 682 0.25 11.38 33.49
N ASP A 683 1.21 12.29 33.69
CA ASP A 683 2.58 12.24 33.17
C ASP A 683 3.53 12.50 34.34
N GLY A 684 4.17 11.44 34.87
CA GLY A 684 5.04 11.53 36.03
C GLY A 684 4.34 12.08 37.28
N GLY A 685 3.09 11.67 37.52
CA GLY A 685 2.30 12.14 38.67
C GLY A 685 1.67 13.52 38.50
N LYS A 686 1.79 14.17 37.34
CA LYS A 686 1.12 15.44 37.02
C LYS A 686 -0.05 15.20 36.05
N PRO A 687 -1.26 15.76 36.28
CA PRO A 687 -2.38 15.62 35.35
C PRO A 687 -2.04 16.09 33.94
N ILE A 688 -2.52 15.37 32.92
CA ILE A 688 -2.30 15.73 31.51
C ILE A 688 -3.33 16.78 31.08
N ASP A 689 -2.85 17.97 30.74
CA ASP A 689 -3.61 18.96 29.98
C ASP A 689 -3.55 18.64 28.47
N THR A 690 -4.69 18.27 27.89
CA THR A 690 -4.89 18.00 26.45
C THR A 690 -5.73 19.07 25.73
N ALA A 691 -5.92 20.25 26.34
CA ALA A 691 -6.62 21.37 25.70
C ALA A 691 -5.78 22.02 24.60
N GLY A 692 -6.41 22.39 23.48
CA GLY A 692 -5.75 23.02 22.35
C GLY A 692 -6.65 24.02 21.62
N VAL A 693 -6.00 24.94 20.90
CA VAL A 693 -6.64 25.96 20.06
C VAL A 693 -5.90 25.98 18.73
N LEU A 694 -6.63 25.85 17.61
CA LEU A 694 -6.07 25.99 16.27
C LEU A 694 -5.99 27.47 15.84
N PRO A 695 -5.18 27.81 14.83
CA PRO A 695 -5.14 29.17 14.26
C PRO A 695 -6.48 29.71 13.77
N ASP A 696 -7.42 28.83 13.39
CA ASP A 696 -8.79 29.21 13.01
C ASP A 696 -9.74 29.47 14.21
N GLY A 697 -9.20 29.47 15.43
CA GLY A 697 -9.95 29.67 16.67
C GLY A 697 -10.67 28.42 17.20
N SER A 698 -10.66 27.29 16.49
CA SER A 698 -11.26 26.04 16.96
C SER A 698 -10.60 25.56 18.25
N LYS A 699 -11.41 25.43 19.32
CA LYS A 699 -11.00 24.89 20.62
C LYS A 699 -11.39 23.41 20.72
N PHE A 700 -10.60 22.63 21.45
CA PHE A 700 -10.86 21.24 21.79
C PHE A 700 -10.16 20.84 23.09
N SER A 701 -10.70 19.86 23.79
CA SER A 701 -10.08 19.17 24.92
C SER A 701 -9.97 17.67 24.64
N GLY A 702 -8.74 17.17 24.50
CA GLY A 702 -8.47 15.75 24.30
C GLY A 702 -8.83 15.19 22.92
N PRO A 703 -8.68 13.86 22.75
CA PRO A 703 -8.72 13.22 21.43
C PRO A 703 -10.12 13.22 20.82
N SER A 704 -11.19 13.04 21.61
CA SER A 704 -12.57 13.01 21.08
C SER A 704 -13.01 14.34 20.46
N GLU A 705 -12.64 15.47 21.08
CA GLU A 705 -12.95 16.78 20.52
C GLU A 705 -12.05 17.14 19.34
N LEU A 706 -10.77 16.74 19.36
CA LEU A 706 -9.90 16.87 18.18
C LEU A 706 -10.50 16.16 16.95
N LYS A 707 -11.04 14.94 17.09
CA LYS A 707 -11.73 14.25 15.98
C LYS A 707 -12.91 15.07 15.44
N LYS A 708 -13.74 15.65 16.31
CA LYS A 708 -14.85 16.54 15.89
C LYS A 708 -14.35 17.76 15.12
N VAL A 709 -13.19 18.33 15.50
CA VAL A 709 -12.55 19.43 14.76
C VAL A 709 -12.03 18.97 13.40
N LEU A 710 -11.43 17.78 13.31
CA LEU A 710 -10.98 17.20 12.03
C LEU A 710 -12.15 16.81 11.11
N LEU A 711 -13.28 16.34 11.65
CA LEU A 711 -14.51 16.09 10.89
C LEU A 711 -15.11 17.37 10.29
N LYS A 712 -14.91 18.56 10.90
CA LYS A 712 -15.24 19.84 10.26
C LYS A 712 -14.37 20.13 9.03
N LYS A 713 -13.17 19.54 8.95
CA LYS A 713 -12.24 19.61 7.81
C LYS A 713 -12.38 18.40 6.85
N LYS A 714 -13.52 17.70 6.87
CA LYS A 714 -13.80 16.50 6.03
C LYS A 714 -13.50 16.68 4.53
N THR A 715 -13.75 17.85 3.95
CA THR A 715 -13.46 18.14 2.53
C THR A 715 -11.94 18.12 2.27
N GLN A 716 -11.16 18.76 3.14
CA GLN A 716 -9.70 18.75 3.08
C GLN A 716 -9.14 17.33 3.25
N PHE A 717 -9.62 16.60 4.27
CA PHE A 717 -9.25 15.19 4.47
C PHE A 717 -9.57 14.31 3.25
N THR A 718 -10.74 14.49 2.65
CA THR A 718 -11.18 13.74 1.47
C THR A 718 -10.33 14.08 0.24
N HIS A 719 -9.99 15.36 0.05
CA HIS A 719 -9.06 15.79 -0.99
C HIS A 719 -7.68 15.15 -0.80
N THR A 720 -7.10 15.22 0.41
CA THR A 720 -5.80 14.59 0.70
C THR A 720 -5.84 13.08 0.46
N LEU A 721 -6.87 12.36 0.93
CA LEU A 721 -6.98 10.92 0.69
C LEU A 721 -7.12 10.60 -0.81
N THR A 722 -7.85 11.42 -1.56
CA THR A 722 -8.02 11.28 -3.01
C THR A 722 -6.70 11.53 -3.76
N ASP A 723 -5.95 12.57 -3.38
CA ASP A 723 -4.59 12.87 -3.87
C ASP A 723 -3.61 11.71 -3.65
N ARG A 724 -3.55 11.16 -2.42
CA ARG A 724 -2.70 10.01 -2.11
C ARG A 724 -3.11 8.77 -2.91
N LEU A 725 -4.41 8.48 -3.03
CA LEU A 725 -4.90 7.34 -3.82
C LEU A 725 -4.64 7.51 -5.32
N LEU A 726 -4.80 8.73 -5.86
CA LEU A 726 -4.48 9.03 -7.26
C LEU A 726 -2.98 8.86 -7.53
N THR A 727 -2.13 9.42 -6.67
CA THR A 727 -0.65 9.24 -6.72
C THR A 727 -0.29 7.76 -6.80
N TYR A 728 -0.84 6.94 -5.89
CA TYR A 728 -0.58 5.49 -5.85
C TYR A 728 -1.12 4.75 -7.08
N ALA A 729 -2.33 5.08 -7.55
CA ALA A 729 -2.93 4.46 -8.74
C ALA A 729 -2.09 4.71 -10.01
N LEU A 730 -1.69 5.97 -10.22
CA LEU A 730 -0.95 6.40 -11.40
C LEU A 730 0.53 5.98 -11.35
N GLY A 731 1.12 5.85 -10.17
CA GLY A 731 2.55 5.58 -10.02
C GLY A 731 3.42 6.79 -10.40
N ARG A 732 2.90 8.00 -10.19
CA ARG A 732 3.59 9.29 -10.36
C ARG A 732 3.07 10.26 -9.32
N GLY A 733 3.84 11.32 -9.05
CA GLY A 733 3.31 12.46 -8.30
C GLY A 733 2.16 13.13 -9.04
N VAL A 734 1.21 13.67 -8.29
CA VAL A 734 0.18 14.57 -8.82
C VAL A 734 0.83 15.87 -9.31
N GLU A 735 0.52 16.25 -10.54
CA GLU A 735 1.01 17.46 -11.20
C GLU A 735 0.03 18.62 -10.98
N ARG A 736 0.48 19.85 -11.23
CA ARG A 736 -0.37 21.07 -11.19
C ARG A 736 -1.64 20.93 -12.04
N THR A 737 -1.55 20.25 -13.19
CA THR A 737 -2.64 19.99 -14.12
C THR A 737 -3.69 19.01 -13.58
N ASP A 738 -3.34 18.17 -12.60
CA ASP A 738 -4.28 17.26 -11.95
C ASP A 738 -5.19 17.97 -10.93
N LYS A 739 -4.87 19.18 -10.45
CA LYS A 739 -5.67 19.89 -9.41
C LYS A 739 -7.15 19.94 -9.75
N CYS A 740 -7.50 20.29 -10.99
CA CYS A 740 -8.89 20.39 -11.41
C CYS A 740 -9.60 19.02 -11.50
N ASN A 741 -8.84 17.95 -11.78
CA ASN A 741 -9.35 16.59 -11.68
C ASN A 741 -9.60 16.24 -10.21
N LEU A 742 -8.65 16.51 -9.30
CA LEU A 742 -8.78 16.27 -7.85
C LEU A 742 -9.92 17.06 -7.19
N ASP A 743 -10.09 18.35 -7.51
CA ASP A 743 -11.19 19.18 -7.01
C ASP A 743 -12.55 18.61 -7.44
N SER A 744 -12.65 18.14 -8.70
CA SER A 744 -13.85 17.48 -9.26
C SER A 744 -14.11 16.11 -8.64
N MET A 745 -13.07 15.28 -8.49
CA MET A 745 -13.13 13.98 -7.81
C MET A 745 -13.64 14.14 -6.38
N THR A 746 -13.03 15.05 -5.62
CA THR A 746 -13.39 15.35 -4.23
C THR A 746 -14.87 15.69 -4.13
N LYS A 747 -15.36 16.64 -4.95
CA LYS A 747 -16.78 17.02 -4.98
C LYS A 747 -17.71 15.86 -5.35
N SER A 748 -17.29 14.97 -6.25
CA SER A 748 -18.03 13.74 -6.58
C SER A 748 -18.14 12.80 -5.37
N VAL A 749 -17.07 12.66 -4.59
CA VAL A 749 -17.02 11.86 -3.35
C VAL A 749 -17.92 12.45 -2.26
N GLU A 750 -17.94 13.77 -2.09
CA GLU A 750 -18.84 14.45 -1.14
C GLU A 750 -20.31 14.19 -1.49
N ASN A 751 -20.67 14.38 -2.77
CA ASN A 751 -22.02 14.14 -3.28
C ASN A 751 -22.47 12.67 -3.14
N LYS A 752 -21.52 11.73 -3.12
CA LYS A 752 -21.74 10.29 -2.90
C LYS A 752 -21.60 9.87 -1.43
N GLY A 753 -21.64 10.82 -0.49
CA GLY A 753 -21.65 10.53 0.95
C GLY A 753 -20.33 10.03 1.51
N TYR A 754 -19.20 10.46 0.94
CA TYR A 754 -17.83 10.13 1.39
C TYR A 754 -17.49 8.63 1.35
N LYS A 755 -18.13 7.87 0.47
CA LYS A 755 -17.89 6.43 0.29
C LYS A 755 -16.51 6.13 -0.29
N PHE A 756 -15.86 5.05 0.16
CA PHE A 756 -14.57 4.63 -0.42
C PHE A 756 -14.71 4.29 -1.91
N SER A 757 -15.80 3.62 -2.32
CA SER A 757 -16.06 3.32 -3.73
C SER A 757 -16.18 4.59 -4.58
N ALA A 758 -16.67 5.69 -4.02
CA ALA A 758 -16.77 6.97 -4.73
C ALA A 758 -15.40 7.55 -5.08
N ILE A 759 -14.38 7.37 -4.23
CA ILE A 759 -13.00 7.80 -4.54
C ILE A 759 -12.45 6.94 -5.68
N VAL A 760 -12.56 5.61 -5.56
CA VAL A 760 -12.08 4.69 -6.60
C VAL A 760 -12.78 4.93 -7.94
N GLU A 761 -14.10 5.13 -7.94
CA GLU A 761 -14.87 5.52 -9.13
C GLU A 761 -14.37 6.82 -9.75
N ALA A 762 -14.11 7.84 -8.94
CA ALA A 762 -13.62 9.13 -9.40
C ALA A 762 -12.19 9.03 -9.96
N VAL A 763 -11.31 8.23 -9.34
CA VAL A 763 -9.97 7.93 -9.85
C VAL A 763 -10.05 7.20 -11.18
N VAL A 764 -10.72 6.04 -11.25
CA VAL A 764 -10.69 5.20 -12.46
C VAL A 764 -11.42 5.81 -13.66
N THR A 765 -12.39 6.71 -13.45
CA THR A 765 -13.09 7.40 -14.55
C THR A 765 -12.39 8.66 -15.05
N SER A 766 -11.34 9.11 -14.35
CA SER A 766 -10.64 10.37 -14.64
C SER A 766 -9.75 10.32 -15.89
N VAL A 767 -9.44 11.51 -16.41
CA VAL A 767 -8.49 11.73 -17.51
C VAL A 767 -7.10 11.18 -17.19
N PRO A 768 -6.41 11.55 -16.09
CA PRO A 768 -5.06 11.03 -15.81
C PRO A 768 -5.00 9.51 -15.63
N PHE A 769 -6.09 8.85 -15.18
CA PHE A 769 -6.13 7.39 -15.09
C PHE A 769 -6.39 6.70 -16.43
N ARG A 770 -7.22 7.29 -17.31
CA ARG A 770 -7.66 6.66 -18.57
C ARG A 770 -6.87 7.08 -19.81
N GLU A 771 -6.16 8.19 -19.73
CA GLU A 771 -5.36 8.76 -20.81
C GLU A 771 -3.88 8.87 -20.41
N ARG A 772 -3.04 9.11 -21.41
CA ARG A 772 -1.62 9.48 -21.26
C ARG A 772 -1.16 10.36 -22.43
N ARG A 773 0.05 10.90 -22.30
CA ARG A 773 0.75 11.67 -23.34
C ARG A 773 2.25 11.36 -23.31
N GLY A 774 2.94 11.81 -24.35
CA GLY A 774 4.40 11.85 -24.39
C GLY A 774 5.04 12.89 -23.47
N ASP A 775 6.37 12.84 -23.43
CA ASP A 775 7.27 13.70 -22.70
C ASP A 775 7.45 15.07 -23.40
N GLU A 776 7.88 16.08 -22.65
CA GLU A 776 8.30 17.35 -23.25
C GLU A 776 9.71 17.21 -23.85
N SER A 777 9.81 17.36 -25.18
CA SER A 777 11.07 17.29 -25.91
C SER A 777 12.18 18.15 -25.27
N GLY A 778 13.27 17.51 -24.83
CA GLY A 778 14.47 18.19 -24.32
C GLY A 778 14.61 18.26 -22.79
N LYS A 779 13.57 17.91 -22.00
CA LYS A 779 13.75 17.70 -20.55
C LYS A 779 14.37 16.33 -20.29
N LYS A 780 15.71 16.25 -20.37
CA LYS A 780 16.43 15.18 -19.65
C LYS A 780 16.03 15.24 -18.17
N SER A 781 15.81 14.09 -17.56
CA SER A 781 15.44 13.94 -16.15
C SER A 781 16.41 14.71 -15.25
N ALA A 782 15.99 15.88 -14.78
CA ALA A 782 16.65 16.53 -13.67
C ALA A 782 16.30 15.72 -12.41
N GLY A 783 17.24 14.89 -11.96
CA GLY A 783 17.14 14.29 -10.63
C GLY A 783 16.90 15.39 -9.61
N HIS A 784 15.98 15.14 -8.68
CA HIS A 784 15.70 15.99 -7.52
C HIS A 784 16.12 15.24 -6.25
#